data_AF-A0A1V6ABP3-F1
#
_entry.id   AF-A0A1V6ABP3-F1
#
_cell.length_a   1.000
_cell.length_b   1.000
_cell.length_c   1.000
_cell.angle_alpha   90.00
_cell.angle_beta   90.00
_cell.angle_gamma   90.00
#
_symmetry.space_group_name_H-M   'P 1'
#
loop_
_entity.id
_entity.type
_entity.pdbx_description
1 polymer ?
#
loop_
_entity_poly.entity_id
_entity_poly.type
_entity_poly.pdbx_seq_one_letter_code
_entity_poly.pdbx_strand_id
1 'polypeptide(L)'
;MKKMFLLLTVLALFCAVAHAQPADPIIPSDVYFTKNVTPESVLKLFSYIEKNVSGKVGVKVHFGEDGNTYFIPPTLIEPLCKKLNGTLVETNVAYKGRRRQTESHIQLAKEHGFTFAPIDILDAGGTLELPVKGGKHFKKAKIGKNLEKYDTIVYFTHFKGHSSAGFGGCIKNASMGMGTPEGKREMHSRDYPITVPEDCIQCGACVNDCPADAITLNPLTIDREKCIGCGKCIGVCPVKAITRPENEVQKNLFMERLVEYAKAATDFRKSLYLSFVINISPSCDCSSRPGKPFVGDIGILASTDIVAIEKASLDLVNKAHNCDDAFLKENNVSGNRQIEYAERLKMGISEYKLIDIDEFSANTNKMTPQDAYKNFFNLPENELEQHFAAAFLKKINLEKILEIRKMYNGELGKFVKAETLEKGFKLYFEKGETDSVIGIDSENKIASIWFGVPKLTVDTFEEVAKDLKKLPGKVSVCLLKHDKNNNSEKEIFTLNHETPLGCGSAFKLYLLKALEDVVASGKAKMSDTLALDEKNMSFPSGILQEWPLQSRHTLETLAGLMISVSDNTATDHIFNFIGLEKLRGYFPKTCTELLTTAQFIKLKFAFKELAKEYAKADAKRKKQILKELDAKKASDIDLSFLGKESVKPFLVDEIEWRISTLELCRVIYSLRDNKLLRINPGTGIANKADWHIIGFKGGSEPGVLNFTWVMQKTADAPFYTLSCTAVNPEEDVDLKTFSVLASRLINLTRLSN
;
A
#
# COMPACT_ATOMS: atom_id res chain seq x y z
N MET A 1 29.19 36.60 44.48
CA MET A 1 27.89 36.01 44.91
C MET A 1 26.78 36.15 43.85
N LYS A 2 27.02 35.76 42.59
CA LYS A 2 26.00 35.68 41.51
C LYS A 2 26.33 34.55 40.49
N LYS A 3 26.92 33.45 40.96
CA LYS A 3 27.19 32.23 40.17
C LYS A 3 26.81 30.93 40.90
N MET A 4 25.99 31.02 41.95
CA MET A 4 25.56 29.87 42.78
C MET A 4 24.03 29.82 42.95
N PHE A 5 23.28 30.43 42.02
CA PHE A 5 21.81 30.43 42.02
C PHE A 5 21.19 30.05 40.66
N LEU A 6 22.02 29.71 39.66
CA LEU A 6 21.57 29.20 38.35
C LEU A 6 21.93 27.71 38.15
N LEU A 7 22.31 27.03 39.22
CA LEU A 7 22.58 25.58 39.24
C LEU A 7 21.58 24.80 40.11
N LEU A 8 20.59 25.49 40.70
CA LEU A 8 19.57 24.91 41.60
C LEU A 8 18.14 24.93 41.03
N THR A 9 17.94 25.50 39.83
CA THR A 9 16.66 25.41 39.08
C THR A 9 16.72 24.47 37.88
N VAL A 10 17.89 23.93 37.53
CA VAL A 10 18.03 22.90 36.49
C VAL A 10 18.07 21.48 37.07
N LEU A 11 18.25 21.33 38.39
CA LEU A 11 18.14 20.03 39.08
C LEU A 11 16.73 19.70 39.61
N ALA A 12 15.79 20.64 39.59
CA ALA A 12 14.40 20.42 40.01
C ALA A 12 13.43 20.06 38.85
N LEU A 13 13.93 20.01 37.61
CA LEU A 13 13.22 19.41 36.47
C LEU A 13 13.70 17.99 36.12
N PHE A 14 14.67 17.45 36.87
CA PHE A 14 15.21 16.09 36.68
C PHE A 14 14.82 15.09 37.78
N CYS A 15 13.94 15.46 38.72
CA CYS A 15 13.44 14.57 39.78
C CYS A 15 11.92 14.35 39.81
N ALA A 16 11.21 14.62 38.70
CA ALA A 16 9.80 14.22 38.53
C ALA A 16 9.55 13.42 37.24
N VAL A 17 10.59 12.78 36.70
CA VAL A 17 10.47 11.77 35.63
C VAL A 17 11.24 10.52 36.05
N ALA A 18 10.87 9.96 37.20
CA ALA A 18 11.20 8.60 37.55
C ALA A 18 9.92 7.98 38.13
N HIS A 19 9.50 6.88 37.50
CA HIS A 19 8.29 6.08 37.74
C HIS A 19 7.03 6.40 36.93
N ALA A 20 7.17 6.82 35.67
CA ALA A 20 6.35 6.18 34.65
C ALA A 20 7.19 5.05 34.08
N GLN A 21 6.93 3.80 34.49
CA GLN A 21 7.33 2.67 33.65
C GLN A 21 6.84 2.99 32.22
N PRO A 22 7.63 2.76 31.16
CA PRO A 22 7.05 2.75 29.83
C PRO A 22 5.85 1.80 29.90
N ALA A 23 4.66 2.29 29.58
CA ALA A 23 3.50 1.42 29.50
C ALA A 23 3.89 0.25 28.61
N ASP A 24 3.71 -0.98 29.10
CA ASP A 24 3.98 -2.17 28.29
C ASP A 24 3.32 -1.95 26.91
N PRO A 25 4.02 -2.27 25.81
CA PRO A 25 3.48 -2.05 24.48
C PRO A 25 2.11 -2.70 24.40
N ILE A 26 1.07 -1.90 24.14
CA ILE A 26 -0.30 -2.43 24.03
C ILE A 26 -0.31 -3.34 22.81
N ILE A 27 -0.48 -4.64 23.04
CA ILE A 27 -0.57 -5.65 21.99
C ILE A 27 -2.01 -5.62 21.49
N PRO A 28 -2.29 -5.21 20.24
CA PRO A 28 -3.65 -5.16 19.73
C PRO A 28 -4.31 -6.55 19.74
N SER A 29 -5.61 -6.60 20.01
CA SER A 29 -6.36 -7.86 19.98
C SER A 29 -6.69 -8.27 18.54
N ASP A 30 -6.64 -9.58 18.26
CA ASP A 30 -7.03 -10.11 16.96
C ASP A 30 -8.56 -10.06 16.78
N VAL A 31 -9.00 -9.47 15.68
CA VAL A 31 -10.40 -9.49 15.24
C VAL A 31 -10.44 -10.06 13.83
N TYR A 32 -10.96 -11.28 13.69
CA TYR A 32 -11.10 -11.94 12.39
C TYR A 32 -12.34 -11.40 11.68
N PHE A 33 -12.27 -11.22 10.37
CA PHE A 33 -13.33 -10.61 9.56
C PHE A 33 -13.53 -11.34 8.23
N THR A 34 -14.77 -11.50 7.79
CA THR A 34 -15.13 -11.94 6.43
C THR A 34 -16.26 -11.08 5.90
N LYS A 35 -16.20 -10.71 4.62
CA LYS A 35 -17.27 -10.04 3.87
C LYS A 35 -18.37 -11.01 3.46
N ASN A 36 -18.05 -12.30 3.39
CA ASN A 36 -18.98 -13.34 2.96
C ASN A 36 -19.92 -13.71 4.10
N VAL A 37 -21.20 -13.36 3.98
CA VAL A 37 -22.23 -13.65 4.98
C VAL A 37 -22.92 -14.97 4.62
N THR A 38 -22.25 -16.09 4.91
CA THR A 38 -22.79 -17.44 4.68
C THR A 38 -22.59 -18.34 5.91
N PRO A 39 -23.36 -19.44 6.06
CA PRO A 39 -23.17 -20.36 7.18
C PRO A 39 -21.78 -21.01 7.21
N GLU A 40 -21.17 -21.26 6.05
CA GLU A 40 -19.81 -21.78 5.91
C GLU A 40 -18.78 -20.76 6.40
N SER A 41 -19.02 -19.48 6.09
CA SER A 41 -18.16 -18.38 6.51
C SER A 41 -18.21 -18.19 8.02
N VAL A 42 -19.38 -18.39 8.65
CA VAL A 42 -19.51 -18.43 10.12
C VAL A 42 -18.66 -19.55 10.74
N LEU A 43 -18.75 -20.77 10.21
CA LEU A 43 -17.94 -21.90 10.69
C LEU A 43 -16.43 -21.64 10.53
N LYS A 44 -16.04 -21.10 9.38
CA LYS A 44 -14.64 -20.78 9.07
C LYS A 44 -14.11 -19.69 10.00
N LEU A 45 -14.85 -18.61 10.17
CA LEU A 45 -14.48 -17.49 11.03
C LEU A 45 -14.37 -17.93 12.49
N PHE A 46 -15.29 -18.77 12.96
CA PHE A 46 -15.27 -19.30 14.32
C PHE A 46 -14.07 -20.21 14.60
N SER A 47 -13.56 -20.95 13.60
CA SER A 47 -12.42 -21.86 13.77
C SER A 47 -11.17 -21.18 14.34
N TYR A 48 -10.99 -19.87 14.10
CA TYR A 48 -9.86 -19.09 14.63
C TYR A 48 -9.93 -18.86 16.14
N ILE A 49 -11.14 -18.89 16.73
CA ILE A 49 -11.37 -18.67 18.16
C ILE A 49 -11.88 -19.92 18.89
N GLU A 50 -12.17 -21.00 18.15
CA GLU A 50 -12.78 -22.26 18.63
C GLU A 50 -12.00 -22.90 19.78
N LYS A 51 -10.67 -22.76 19.81
CA LYS A 51 -9.81 -23.31 20.89
C LYS A 51 -10.19 -22.83 22.30
N ASN A 52 -10.97 -21.75 22.42
CA ASN A 52 -11.40 -21.19 23.70
C ASN A 52 -12.72 -21.79 24.22
N VAL A 53 -13.37 -22.64 23.42
CA VAL A 53 -14.59 -23.34 23.82
C VAL A 53 -14.27 -24.48 24.79
N SER A 54 -15.03 -24.58 25.87
CA SER A 54 -14.96 -25.71 26.79
C SER A 54 -16.30 -25.97 27.45
N GLY A 55 -16.59 -27.24 27.77
CA GLY A 55 -17.77 -27.64 28.52
C GLY A 55 -19.08 -27.39 27.78
N LYS A 56 -20.16 -27.18 28.52
CA LYS A 56 -21.50 -26.99 27.94
C LYS A 56 -21.65 -25.59 27.35
N VAL A 57 -22.13 -25.52 26.10
CA VAL A 57 -22.19 -24.28 25.31
C VAL A 57 -23.60 -23.69 25.27
N GLY A 58 -23.71 -22.43 25.68
CA GLY A 58 -24.89 -21.59 25.41
C GLY A 58 -24.64 -20.70 24.19
N VAL A 59 -25.53 -20.74 23.19
CA VAL A 59 -25.46 -19.90 21.99
C VAL A 59 -26.43 -18.74 22.18
N LYS A 60 -25.90 -17.56 22.53
CA LYS A 60 -26.70 -16.37 22.80
C LYS A 60 -27.05 -15.67 21.49
N VAL A 61 -28.33 -15.61 21.17
CA VAL A 61 -28.89 -14.90 20.01
C VAL A 61 -30.12 -14.10 20.42
N HIS A 62 -30.48 -13.09 19.65
CA HIS A 62 -31.78 -12.41 19.77
C HIS A 62 -32.77 -13.07 18.80
N PHE A 63 -33.86 -13.66 19.31
CA PHE A 63 -34.82 -14.41 18.49
C PHE A 63 -35.70 -13.56 17.56
N GLY A 64 -35.52 -12.24 17.54
CA GLY A 64 -36.37 -11.30 16.80
C GLY A 64 -37.59 -10.87 17.61
N GLU A 65 -38.09 -9.67 17.36
CA GLU A 65 -39.39 -9.21 17.88
C GLU A 65 -40.48 -9.51 16.85
N ASP A 66 -41.72 -9.71 17.31
CA ASP A 66 -42.87 -9.87 16.42
C ASP A 66 -42.95 -8.70 15.42
N GLY A 67 -43.02 -9.05 14.13
CA GLY A 67 -43.01 -8.10 13.01
C GLY A 67 -41.64 -7.56 12.56
N ASN A 68 -40.54 -7.89 13.25
CA ASN A 68 -39.19 -7.50 12.82
C ASN A 68 -38.52 -8.63 12.05
N THR A 69 -38.00 -8.36 10.85
CA THR A 69 -37.34 -9.36 9.98
C THR A 69 -35.82 -9.17 9.83
N TYR A 70 -35.21 -8.21 10.54
CA TYR A 70 -33.79 -7.85 10.40
C TYR A 70 -32.86 -8.61 11.36
N PHE A 71 -33.40 -9.44 12.26
CA PHE A 71 -32.59 -10.28 13.14
C PHE A 71 -31.74 -11.28 12.33
N ILE A 72 -30.65 -11.77 12.91
CA ILE A 72 -29.75 -12.73 12.22
C ILE A 72 -30.55 -13.95 11.79
N PRO A 73 -30.56 -14.29 10.47
CA PRO A 73 -31.25 -15.47 9.98
C PRO A 73 -30.82 -16.73 10.74
N PRO A 74 -31.77 -17.57 11.21
CA PRO A 74 -31.45 -18.79 11.96
C PRO A 74 -30.52 -19.73 11.16
N THR A 75 -30.61 -19.70 9.82
CA THR A 75 -29.77 -20.47 8.89
C THR A 75 -28.28 -20.15 8.99
N LEU A 76 -27.89 -18.93 9.38
CA LEU A 76 -26.48 -18.56 9.59
C LEU A 76 -25.92 -19.10 10.92
N ILE A 77 -26.79 -19.46 11.85
CA ILE A 77 -26.45 -19.85 13.22
C ILE A 77 -26.45 -21.37 13.35
N GLU A 78 -27.39 -22.03 12.67
CA GLU A 78 -27.68 -23.44 12.78
C GLU A 78 -26.45 -24.35 12.66
N PRO A 79 -25.57 -24.23 11.64
CA PRO A 79 -24.46 -25.16 11.49
C PRO A 79 -23.46 -25.10 12.65
N LEU A 80 -23.14 -23.88 13.12
CA LEU A 80 -22.22 -23.73 14.24
C LEU A 80 -22.86 -24.16 15.56
N CYS A 81 -24.14 -23.85 15.79
CA CYS A 81 -24.85 -24.30 16.98
C CYS A 81 -24.90 -25.82 17.07
N LYS A 82 -25.18 -26.51 15.95
CA LYS A 82 -25.15 -27.97 15.87
C LYS A 82 -23.74 -28.53 16.09
N LYS A 83 -22.71 -27.94 15.45
CA LYS A 83 -21.31 -28.34 15.63
C LYS A 83 -20.88 -28.29 17.11
N LEU A 84 -21.34 -27.28 17.85
CA LEU A 84 -21.01 -27.08 19.26
C LEU A 84 -21.89 -27.89 20.22
N ASN A 85 -22.87 -28.65 19.72
CA ASN A 85 -23.95 -29.22 20.53
C ASN A 85 -24.57 -28.18 21.48
N GLY A 86 -24.75 -26.96 20.97
CA GLY A 86 -25.13 -25.79 21.73
C GLY A 86 -26.63 -25.74 22.04
N THR A 87 -26.98 -25.05 23.13
CA THR A 87 -28.37 -24.66 23.44
C THR A 87 -28.55 -23.18 23.11
N LEU A 88 -29.61 -22.82 22.38
CA LEU A 88 -29.94 -21.42 22.14
C LEU A 88 -30.41 -20.78 23.45
N VAL A 89 -29.83 -19.64 23.82
CA VAL A 89 -30.13 -18.97 25.09
C VAL A 89 -30.61 -17.54 24.88
N GLU A 90 -31.52 -17.09 25.74
CA GLU A 90 -32.06 -15.71 25.78
C GLU A 90 -32.66 -15.43 27.19
N THR A 91 -33.09 -14.22 27.51
CA THR A 91 -33.84 -13.86 28.73
C THR A 91 -35.10 -13.02 28.44
N ASN A 92 -36.21 -13.28 29.13
CA ASN A 92 -37.48 -12.58 28.90
C ASN A 92 -37.37 -11.04 28.95
N VAL A 93 -38.14 -10.36 28.12
CA VAL A 93 -38.12 -8.89 28.05
C VAL A 93 -38.92 -8.26 29.20
N ALA A 94 -38.57 -7.02 29.56
CA ALA A 94 -39.25 -6.28 30.64
C ALA A 94 -40.58 -5.63 30.21
N TYR A 95 -40.88 -5.60 28.92
CA TYR A 95 -42.04 -4.93 28.33
C TYR A 95 -43.10 -5.92 27.85
N LYS A 96 -44.30 -5.42 27.54
CA LYS A 96 -45.39 -6.26 26.99
C LYS A 96 -45.04 -6.80 25.60
N GLY A 97 -45.28 -8.08 25.38
CA GLY A 97 -45.06 -8.76 24.10
C GLY A 97 -44.91 -10.26 24.29
N ARG A 98 -44.78 -11.00 23.19
CA ARG A 98 -44.66 -12.47 23.22
C ARG A 98 -43.38 -12.95 23.90
N ARG A 99 -42.34 -12.11 23.97
CA ARG A 99 -41.07 -12.41 24.64
C ARG A 99 -41.05 -12.16 26.15
N ARG A 100 -42.19 -11.75 26.73
CA ARG A 100 -42.30 -11.46 28.17
C ARG A 100 -42.46 -12.73 29.01
N GLN A 101 -43.10 -13.75 28.46
CA GLN A 101 -43.33 -15.03 29.13
C GLN A 101 -42.57 -16.14 28.41
N THR A 102 -41.95 -17.03 29.17
CA THR A 102 -41.06 -18.07 28.64
C THR A 102 -41.70 -18.92 27.53
N GLU A 103 -42.93 -19.38 27.73
CA GLU A 103 -43.61 -20.25 26.75
C GLU A 103 -43.88 -19.53 25.43
N SER A 104 -44.47 -18.33 25.48
CA SER A 104 -44.74 -17.54 24.28
C SER A 104 -43.46 -17.04 23.60
N HIS A 105 -42.37 -16.88 24.36
CA HIS A 105 -41.05 -16.51 23.85
C HIS A 105 -40.45 -17.64 23.02
N ILE A 106 -40.44 -18.86 23.57
CA ILE A 106 -39.99 -20.06 22.87
C ILE A 106 -40.83 -20.29 21.61
N GLN A 107 -42.14 -20.09 21.69
CA GLN A 107 -43.02 -20.24 20.55
C GLN A 107 -42.71 -19.23 19.43
N LEU A 108 -42.49 -17.96 19.78
CA LEU A 108 -42.07 -16.94 18.81
C LEU A 108 -40.72 -17.30 18.17
N ALA A 109 -39.74 -17.76 18.95
CA ALA A 109 -38.44 -18.18 18.43
C ALA A 109 -38.59 -19.32 17.40
N LYS A 110 -39.44 -20.31 17.68
CA LYS A 110 -39.73 -21.41 16.74
C LYS A 110 -40.38 -20.91 15.45
N GLU A 111 -41.34 -19.99 15.55
CA GLU A 111 -41.99 -19.36 14.39
C GLU A 111 -41.01 -18.56 13.53
N HIS A 112 -39.99 -17.97 14.16
CA HIS A 112 -38.89 -17.29 13.49
C HIS A 112 -37.80 -18.25 12.95
N GLY A 113 -37.98 -19.57 13.08
CA GLY A 113 -37.10 -20.59 12.49
C GLY A 113 -36.01 -21.13 13.42
N PHE A 114 -36.01 -20.78 14.71
CA PHE A 114 -35.07 -21.32 15.71
C PHE A 114 -35.50 -22.70 16.22
N THR A 115 -35.63 -23.68 15.33
CA THR A 115 -36.13 -25.05 15.64
C THR A 115 -35.03 -26.11 15.69
N PHE A 116 -33.78 -25.73 15.36
CA PHE A 116 -32.66 -26.65 15.12
C PHE A 116 -31.86 -27.06 16.37
N ALA A 117 -32.16 -26.47 17.53
CA ALA A 117 -31.49 -26.74 18.81
C ALA A 117 -32.44 -26.48 20.00
N PRO A 118 -32.16 -27.04 21.20
CA PRO A 118 -32.92 -26.71 22.40
C PRO A 118 -32.85 -25.20 22.71
N ILE A 119 -33.91 -24.66 23.31
CA ILE A 119 -33.98 -23.26 23.75
C ILE A 119 -34.06 -23.23 25.29
N ASP A 120 -33.17 -22.45 25.93
CA ASP A 120 -33.22 -22.15 27.37
C ASP A 120 -33.42 -20.63 27.56
N ILE A 121 -34.58 -20.26 28.10
CA ILE A 121 -34.83 -18.89 28.57
C ILE A 121 -34.23 -18.78 29.97
N LEU A 122 -33.10 -18.09 30.07
CA LEU A 122 -32.17 -18.22 31.18
C LEU A 122 -32.77 -17.79 32.52
N ASP A 123 -33.72 -16.86 32.49
CA ASP A 123 -34.44 -16.35 33.67
C ASP A 123 -35.70 -17.15 34.03
N ALA A 124 -36.05 -18.20 33.27
CA ALA A 124 -37.13 -19.12 33.64
C ALA A 124 -36.83 -19.87 34.95
N GLY A 125 -35.54 -20.05 35.28
CA GLY A 125 -35.08 -20.60 36.57
C GLY A 125 -34.98 -19.56 37.71
N GLY A 126 -35.32 -18.29 37.44
CA GLY A 126 -35.19 -17.18 38.38
C GLY A 126 -33.95 -16.30 38.13
N THR A 127 -33.58 -15.52 39.15
CA THR A 127 -32.47 -14.55 39.11
C THR A 127 -31.22 -15.09 39.80
N LEU A 128 -30.07 -14.92 39.15
CA LEU A 128 -28.73 -15.07 39.71
C LEU A 128 -28.10 -13.67 39.85
N GLU A 129 -27.62 -13.35 41.05
CA GLU A 129 -26.91 -12.09 41.30
C GLU A 129 -25.40 -12.28 41.19
N LEU A 130 -24.79 -11.70 40.15
CA LEU A 130 -23.35 -11.79 39.92
C LEU A 130 -22.65 -10.48 40.31
N PRO A 131 -21.46 -10.52 40.94
CA PRO A 131 -20.75 -9.31 41.33
C PRO A 131 -20.27 -8.51 40.11
N VAL A 132 -20.37 -7.19 40.19
CA VAL A 132 -19.82 -6.27 39.18
C VAL A 132 -18.49 -5.73 39.70
N LYS A 133 -17.37 -6.28 39.22
CA LYS A 133 -16.03 -5.88 39.68
C LYS A 133 -15.63 -4.53 39.05
N GLY A 134 -15.29 -3.55 39.87
CA GLY A 134 -14.78 -2.24 39.42
C GLY A 134 -15.83 -1.29 38.81
N GLY A 135 -17.11 -1.70 38.77
CA GLY A 135 -18.22 -0.87 38.32
C GLY A 135 -18.50 0.31 39.25
N LYS A 136 -19.08 1.37 38.70
CA LYS A 136 -19.52 2.57 39.40
C LYS A 136 -20.96 2.46 39.92
N HIS A 137 -21.84 1.79 39.16
CA HIS A 137 -23.29 1.91 39.35
C HIS A 137 -23.89 0.77 40.16
N PHE A 138 -23.41 -0.45 39.94
CA PHE A 138 -23.94 -1.65 40.57
C PHE A 138 -22.86 -2.41 41.34
N LYS A 139 -23.26 -2.98 42.48
CA LYS A 139 -22.44 -3.97 43.19
C LYS A 139 -22.67 -5.38 42.63
N LYS A 140 -23.89 -5.66 42.16
CA LYS A 140 -24.28 -6.92 41.55
C LYS A 140 -25.22 -6.70 40.36
N ALA A 141 -25.12 -7.56 39.36
CA ALA A 141 -26.01 -7.61 38.21
C ALA A 141 -26.99 -8.78 38.36
N LYS A 142 -28.26 -8.55 37.99
CA LYS A 142 -29.35 -9.54 38.02
C LYS A 142 -29.45 -10.27 36.68
N ILE A 143 -28.87 -11.45 36.61
CA ILE A 143 -28.69 -12.28 35.42
C ILE A 143 -29.63 -13.50 35.48
N GLY A 144 -30.02 -14.07 34.34
CA GLY A 144 -30.84 -15.30 34.32
C GLY A 144 -30.13 -16.49 34.98
N LYS A 145 -30.78 -17.15 35.94
CA LYS A 145 -30.16 -18.20 36.77
C LYS A 145 -29.61 -19.38 35.98
N ASN A 146 -30.25 -19.78 34.90
CA ASN A 146 -29.80 -20.94 34.11
C ASN A 146 -28.46 -20.70 33.41
N LEU A 147 -27.87 -19.50 33.45
CA LEU A 147 -26.49 -19.26 33.02
C LEU A 147 -25.49 -20.17 33.76
N GLU A 148 -25.83 -20.63 34.97
CA GLU A 148 -25.04 -21.61 35.73
C GLU A 148 -24.83 -22.94 34.99
N LYS A 149 -25.75 -23.30 34.07
CA LYS A 149 -25.70 -24.57 33.34
C LYS A 149 -24.64 -24.63 32.24
N TYR A 150 -24.04 -23.50 31.89
CA TYR A 150 -23.12 -23.37 30.75
C TYR A 150 -21.73 -23.03 31.25
N ASP A 151 -20.71 -23.48 30.54
CA ASP A 151 -19.31 -23.15 30.82
C ASP A 151 -18.80 -22.07 29.85
N THR A 152 -19.28 -22.12 28.60
CA THR A 152 -18.94 -21.19 27.52
C THR A 152 -20.22 -20.61 26.91
N ILE A 153 -20.21 -19.30 26.66
CA ILE A 153 -21.22 -18.60 25.87
C ILE A 153 -20.64 -18.12 24.55
N VAL A 154 -21.29 -18.48 23.44
CA VAL A 154 -20.99 -17.94 22.11
C VAL A 154 -22.07 -16.94 21.75
N TYR A 155 -21.70 -15.67 21.64
CA TYR A 155 -22.60 -14.55 21.35
C TYR A 155 -22.71 -14.32 19.85
N PHE A 156 -23.87 -14.65 19.28
CA PHE A 156 -24.28 -14.20 17.96
C PHE A 156 -24.96 -12.84 18.10
N THR A 157 -24.26 -11.81 17.62
CA THR A 157 -24.62 -10.42 17.82
C THR A 157 -24.97 -9.78 16.49
N HIS A 158 -26.14 -9.16 16.41
CA HIS A 158 -26.48 -8.27 15.30
C HIS A 158 -26.03 -6.85 15.67
N PHE A 159 -25.01 -6.32 14.99
CA PHE A 159 -24.47 -5.00 15.27
C PHE A 159 -25.28 -3.93 14.54
N LYS A 160 -26.01 -3.08 15.27
CA LYS A 160 -26.95 -2.14 14.66
C LYS A 160 -27.40 -1.03 15.61
N GLY A 161 -28.10 -0.01 15.13
CA GLY A 161 -28.43 1.20 15.90
C GLY A 161 -29.29 0.98 17.15
N HIS A 162 -29.15 1.83 18.16
CA HIS A 162 -29.97 1.81 19.37
C HIS A 162 -30.22 3.22 19.86
N SER A 163 -31.51 3.58 20.03
CA SER A 163 -31.92 4.92 20.41
C SER A 163 -31.17 5.43 21.64
N SER A 164 -31.01 4.64 22.72
CA SER A 164 -30.34 5.07 23.96
C SER A 164 -28.85 4.77 24.09
N ALA A 165 -28.25 4.04 23.16
CA ALA A 165 -26.86 3.59 23.29
C ALA A 165 -26.01 3.87 22.05
N GLY A 166 -26.55 4.58 21.06
CA GLY A 166 -25.97 4.77 19.73
C GLY A 166 -26.10 3.49 18.91
N PHE A 167 -25.48 2.41 19.36
CA PHE A 167 -25.61 1.07 18.78
C PHE A 167 -25.82 0.00 19.86
N GLY A 168 -26.33 -1.14 19.43
CA GLY A 168 -26.35 -2.38 20.18
C GLY A 168 -25.49 -3.40 19.47
N GLY A 169 -24.40 -3.80 20.11
CA GLY A 169 -23.53 -4.88 19.65
C GLY A 169 -23.22 -5.86 20.77
N CYS A 170 -21.97 -6.34 20.84
CA CYS A 170 -21.61 -7.49 21.69
C CYS A 170 -21.82 -7.19 23.19
N ILE A 171 -21.47 -5.99 23.64
CA ILE A 171 -21.69 -5.51 25.01
C ILE A 171 -23.18 -5.56 25.35
N LYS A 172 -24.05 -5.03 24.49
CA LYS A 172 -25.50 -5.04 24.75
C LYS A 172 -26.07 -6.46 24.75
N ASN A 173 -25.56 -7.36 23.89
CA ASN A 173 -25.98 -8.75 23.85
C ASN A 173 -25.56 -9.52 25.11
N ALA A 174 -24.32 -9.31 25.58
CA ALA A 174 -23.79 -9.84 26.84
C ALA A 174 -24.43 -9.21 28.09
N SER A 175 -25.01 -8.01 27.94
CA SER A 175 -25.69 -7.27 28.99
C SER A 175 -27.19 -7.55 29.02
N MET A 176 -27.98 -6.79 28.25
CA MET A 176 -29.44 -6.93 28.21
C MET A 176 -29.88 -8.31 27.79
N GLY A 177 -29.12 -9.00 26.94
CA GLY A 177 -29.46 -10.37 26.55
C GLY A 177 -29.36 -11.39 27.68
N MET A 178 -28.65 -11.06 28.77
CA MET A 178 -28.42 -11.93 29.93
C MET A 178 -29.16 -11.46 31.20
N GLY A 179 -29.60 -10.21 31.22
CA GLY A 179 -30.33 -9.63 32.36
C GLY A 179 -31.78 -10.14 32.47
N THR A 180 -32.23 -10.43 33.69
CA THR A 180 -33.65 -10.72 33.95
C THR A 180 -34.52 -9.48 33.67
N PRO A 181 -35.86 -9.61 33.55
CA PRO A 181 -36.75 -8.45 33.45
C PRO A 181 -36.52 -7.39 34.54
N GLU A 182 -36.16 -7.80 35.74
CA GLU A 182 -35.78 -6.90 36.83
C GLU A 182 -34.46 -6.17 36.55
N GLY A 183 -33.41 -6.90 36.17
CA GLY A 183 -32.13 -6.30 35.80
C GLY A 183 -32.24 -5.35 34.61
N LYS A 184 -33.08 -5.69 33.62
CA LYS A 184 -33.40 -4.83 32.47
C LYS A 184 -34.02 -3.50 32.90
N ARG A 185 -34.94 -3.50 33.87
CA ARG A 185 -35.50 -2.27 34.44
C ARG A 185 -34.46 -1.48 35.21
N GLU A 186 -33.60 -2.16 35.97
CA GLU A 186 -32.55 -1.54 36.76
C GLU A 186 -31.51 -0.80 35.88
N MET A 187 -31.13 -1.39 34.74
CA MET A 187 -30.26 -0.73 33.74
C MET A 187 -30.86 0.59 33.22
N HIS A 188 -32.18 0.67 33.05
CA HIS A 188 -32.91 1.87 32.59
C HIS A 188 -33.35 2.82 33.70
N SER A 189 -33.15 2.46 34.98
CA SER A 189 -33.67 3.24 36.10
C SER A 189 -33.10 4.66 36.11
N ARG A 190 -33.93 5.70 36.27
CA ARG A 190 -33.48 7.11 36.28
C ARG A 190 -32.97 7.67 34.94
N ASP A 191 -33.14 6.96 33.83
CA ASP A 191 -32.99 7.48 32.45
C ASP A 191 -34.38 7.76 31.84
N TYR A 192 -35.16 8.61 32.52
CA TYR A 192 -36.53 8.90 32.13
C TYR A 192 -36.59 10.03 31.08
N PRO A 193 -37.46 9.92 30.06
CA PRO A 193 -37.71 11.03 29.14
C PRO A 193 -38.19 12.28 29.88
N ILE A 194 -37.85 13.46 29.35
CA ILE A 194 -38.32 14.76 29.83
C ILE A 194 -39.53 15.17 28.99
N THR A 195 -40.57 15.66 29.65
CA THR A 195 -41.79 16.16 28.99
C THR A 195 -41.82 17.67 29.03
N VAL A 196 -42.23 18.30 27.92
CA VAL A 196 -42.59 19.73 27.81
C VAL A 196 -44.10 19.78 27.52
N PRO A 197 -44.96 19.77 28.55
CA PRO A 197 -46.41 19.65 28.36
C PRO A 197 -47.01 20.72 27.44
N GLU A 198 -46.39 21.90 27.39
CA GLU A 198 -46.81 23.07 26.61
C GLU A 198 -46.71 22.82 25.10
N ASP A 199 -45.75 22.01 24.66
CA ASP A 199 -45.54 21.66 23.25
C ASP A 199 -46.46 20.51 22.80
N CYS A 200 -47.21 19.89 23.73
CA CYS A 200 -47.97 18.68 23.45
C CYS A 200 -49.31 18.96 22.74
N ILE A 201 -49.44 18.50 21.50
CA ILE A 201 -50.68 18.57 20.70
C ILE A 201 -51.72 17.48 21.01
N GLN A 202 -51.55 16.73 22.09
CA GLN A 202 -52.49 15.68 22.56
C GLN A 202 -52.83 14.58 21.54
N CYS A 203 -51.91 14.24 20.61
CA CYS A 203 -52.19 13.30 19.52
C CYS A 203 -52.28 11.81 19.93
N GLY A 204 -51.93 11.44 21.17
CA GLY A 204 -52.02 10.05 21.65
C GLY A 204 -50.91 9.09 21.18
N ALA A 205 -50.08 9.48 20.22
CA ALA A 205 -49.09 8.57 19.61
C ALA A 205 -48.12 7.95 20.63
N CYS A 206 -47.63 8.75 21.59
CA CYS A 206 -46.73 8.27 22.65
C CYS A 206 -47.42 7.33 23.65
N VAL A 207 -48.70 7.54 23.96
CA VAL A 207 -49.48 6.66 24.84
C VAL A 207 -49.66 5.30 24.18
N ASN A 208 -50.07 5.30 22.91
CA ASN A 208 -50.30 4.08 22.14
C ASN A 208 -49.02 3.24 21.96
N ASP A 209 -47.87 3.88 21.81
CA ASP A 209 -46.59 3.19 21.60
C ASP A 209 -45.84 2.88 22.92
N CYS A 210 -46.33 3.37 24.07
CA CYS A 210 -45.70 3.12 25.37
C CYS A 210 -45.93 1.67 25.80
N PRO A 211 -44.90 0.81 25.85
CA PRO A 211 -45.11 -0.61 26.12
C PRO A 211 -45.27 -0.93 27.61
N ALA A 212 -45.24 0.11 28.46
CA ALA A 212 -45.38 0.03 29.91
C ALA A 212 -46.61 0.80 30.43
N ASP A 213 -47.44 1.35 29.53
CA ASP A 213 -48.58 2.21 29.85
C ASP A 213 -48.23 3.34 30.84
N ALA A 214 -47.02 3.90 30.70
CA ALA A 214 -46.47 4.85 31.67
C ALA A 214 -46.82 6.31 31.36
N ILE A 215 -47.56 6.59 30.27
CA ILE A 215 -47.79 7.95 29.78
C ILE A 215 -49.26 8.30 29.93
N THR A 216 -49.54 9.43 30.58
CA THR A 216 -50.88 10.03 30.68
C THR A 216 -50.90 11.32 29.88
N LEU A 217 -52.02 11.61 29.21
CA LEU A 217 -52.29 12.88 28.53
C LEU A 217 -53.25 13.73 29.35
N ASN A 218 -53.20 15.05 29.20
CA ASN A 218 -53.99 16.03 29.95
C ASN A 218 -53.85 15.94 31.50
N PRO A 219 -52.67 16.24 32.09
CA PRO A 219 -51.45 16.74 31.44
C PRO A 219 -50.52 15.62 30.96
N LEU A 220 -49.68 15.94 29.97
CA LEU A 220 -48.61 15.06 29.51
C LEU A 220 -47.67 14.75 30.67
N THR A 221 -47.72 13.53 31.19
CA THR A 221 -46.92 13.07 32.34
C THR A 221 -46.42 11.65 32.12
N ILE A 222 -45.25 11.34 32.69
CA ILE A 222 -44.65 10.00 32.68
C ILE A 222 -44.57 9.47 34.11
N ASP A 223 -45.31 8.39 34.37
CA ASP A 223 -45.23 7.60 35.59
C ASP A 223 -43.86 6.91 35.65
N ARG A 224 -42.99 7.39 36.55
CA ARG A 224 -41.61 6.91 36.70
C ARG A 224 -41.53 5.50 37.27
N GLU A 225 -42.56 5.03 37.97
CA GLU A 225 -42.59 3.67 38.51
C GLU A 225 -42.91 2.66 37.42
N LYS A 226 -43.76 3.03 36.47
CA LYS A 226 -44.09 2.20 35.30
C LYS A 226 -43.08 2.35 34.17
N CYS A 227 -42.46 3.52 34.00
CA CYS A 227 -41.58 3.79 32.88
C CYS A 227 -40.33 2.89 32.92
N ILE A 228 -40.10 2.19 31.81
CA ILE A 228 -38.95 1.30 31.63
C ILE A 228 -37.80 1.96 30.84
N GLY A 229 -37.85 3.28 30.61
CA GLY A 229 -36.79 4.02 29.92
C GLY A 229 -36.54 3.65 28.45
N CYS A 230 -37.46 2.97 27.77
CA CYS A 230 -37.23 2.45 26.41
C CYS A 230 -37.09 3.54 25.32
N GLY A 231 -37.48 4.78 25.61
CA GLY A 231 -37.34 5.93 24.72
C GLY A 231 -38.24 5.93 23.47
N LYS A 232 -39.13 4.96 23.29
CA LYS A 232 -40.06 4.90 22.13
C LYS A 232 -40.90 6.17 21.95
N CYS A 233 -41.41 6.69 23.07
CA CYS A 233 -42.20 7.92 23.11
C CYS A 233 -41.49 9.15 22.53
N ILE A 234 -40.15 9.20 22.58
CA ILE A 234 -39.35 10.28 22.01
C ILE A 234 -39.37 10.20 20.48
N GLY A 235 -39.20 9.00 19.93
CA GLY A 235 -39.15 8.80 18.47
C GLY A 235 -40.51 8.95 17.78
N VAL A 236 -41.61 8.63 18.47
CA VAL A 236 -42.97 8.72 17.90
C VAL A 236 -43.62 10.10 18.08
N CYS A 237 -43.05 10.99 18.89
CA CYS A 237 -43.63 12.30 19.16
C CYS A 237 -43.41 13.25 17.95
N PRO A 238 -44.45 13.63 17.19
CA PRO A 238 -44.28 14.43 15.97
C PRO A 238 -43.84 15.87 16.25
N VAL A 239 -44.14 16.37 17.44
CA VAL A 239 -43.85 17.75 17.89
C VAL A 239 -42.70 17.81 18.91
N LYS A 240 -42.04 16.67 19.19
CA LYS A 240 -40.91 16.57 20.13
C LYS A 240 -41.20 17.09 21.55
N ALA A 241 -42.45 17.08 22.00
CA ALA A 241 -42.85 17.40 23.38
C ALA A 241 -42.33 16.40 24.44
N ILE A 242 -41.70 15.31 24.01
CA ILE A 242 -40.99 14.35 24.86
C ILE A 242 -39.56 14.23 24.33
N THR A 243 -38.58 14.61 25.14
CA THR A 243 -37.16 14.66 24.77
C THR A 243 -36.31 13.78 25.70
N ARG A 244 -35.04 13.66 25.34
CA ARG A 244 -34.03 13.01 26.19
C ARG A 244 -33.49 13.99 27.21
N PRO A 245 -33.00 13.52 28.36
CA PRO A 245 -32.18 14.35 29.21
C PRO A 245 -30.99 14.93 28.45
N GLU A 246 -30.81 16.26 28.54
CA GLU A 246 -29.71 16.95 27.86
C GLU A 246 -28.36 16.78 28.57
N ASN A 247 -28.39 16.41 29.86
CA ASN A 247 -27.21 16.18 30.69
C ASN A 247 -26.39 14.97 30.20
N GLU A 248 -25.14 15.21 29.80
CA GLU A 248 -24.17 14.20 29.39
C GLU A 248 -23.97 13.08 30.42
N VAL A 249 -24.02 13.39 31.73
CA VAL A 249 -23.93 12.38 32.80
C VAL A 249 -25.11 11.40 32.70
N GLN A 250 -26.30 11.90 32.37
CA GLN A 250 -27.51 11.10 32.27
C GLN A 250 -27.56 10.31 30.96
N LYS A 251 -27.11 10.90 29.84
CA LYS A 251 -26.97 10.22 28.55
C LYS A 251 -26.02 9.02 28.61
N ASN A 252 -24.92 9.14 29.35
CA ASN A 252 -23.91 8.09 29.48
C ASN A 252 -24.27 7.01 30.49
N LEU A 253 -25.21 7.28 31.40
CA LEU A 253 -25.57 6.39 32.51
C LEU A 253 -26.05 5.03 32.03
N PHE A 254 -26.91 5.00 31.01
CA PHE A 254 -27.42 3.76 30.43
C PHE A 254 -26.29 2.91 29.83
N MET A 255 -25.39 3.52 29.05
CA MET A 255 -24.25 2.85 28.44
C MET A 255 -23.28 2.25 29.47
N GLU A 256 -22.95 3.00 30.53
CA GLU A 256 -22.07 2.50 31.59
C GLU A 256 -22.69 1.32 32.35
N ARG A 257 -24.01 1.34 32.54
CA ARG A 257 -24.75 0.26 33.19
C ARG A 257 -24.88 -0.99 32.33
N LEU A 258 -25.03 -0.82 31.01
CA LEU A 258 -24.97 -1.93 30.06
C LEU A 258 -23.64 -2.66 30.21
N VAL A 259 -22.54 -1.92 30.17
CA VAL A 259 -21.18 -2.47 30.31
C VAL A 259 -21.01 -3.21 31.64
N GLU A 260 -21.52 -2.68 32.76
CA GLU A 260 -21.44 -3.36 34.07
C GLU A 260 -22.17 -4.70 34.12
N TYR A 261 -23.34 -4.80 33.48
CA TYR A 261 -24.07 -6.06 33.36
C TYR A 261 -23.34 -7.04 32.43
N ALA A 262 -22.81 -6.57 31.30
CA ALA A 262 -21.98 -7.39 30.41
C ALA A 262 -20.78 -7.94 31.17
N LYS A 263 -20.09 -7.10 31.95
CA LYS A 263 -18.95 -7.50 32.78
C LYS A 263 -19.29 -8.65 33.72
N ALA A 264 -20.40 -8.54 34.45
CA ALA A 264 -20.78 -9.58 35.38
C ALA A 264 -21.02 -10.93 34.67
N ALA A 265 -21.66 -10.91 33.49
CA ALA A 265 -21.89 -12.11 32.70
C ALA A 265 -20.59 -12.70 32.11
N THR A 266 -19.72 -11.85 31.54
CA THR A 266 -18.48 -12.28 30.88
C THR A 266 -17.35 -12.64 31.85
N ASP A 267 -17.34 -12.07 33.06
CA ASP A 267 -16.42 -12.48 34.14
C ASP A 267 -16.82 -13.86 34.69
N PHE A 268 -18.11 -14.23 34.62
CA PHE A 268 -18.63 -15.49 35.16
C PHE A 268 -18.47 -16.67 34.20
N ARG A 269 -18.49 -16.41 32.88
CA ARG A 269 -18.42 -17.45 31.83
C ARG A 269 -17.46 -17.07 30.71
N LYS A 270 -16.77 -18.08 30.17
CA LYS A 270 -15.97 -17.90 28.95
C LYS A 270 -16.87 -17.42 27.83
N SER A 271 -16.45 -16.38 27.14
CA SER A 271 -17.28 -15.65 26.19
C SER A 271 -16.55 -15.51 24.87
N LEU A 272 -17.20 -15.91 23.78
CA LEU A 272 -16.71 -15.77 22.41
C LEU A 272 -17.74 -14.98 21.61
N TYR A 273 -17.28 -14.12 20.70
CA TYR A 273 -18.16 -13.15 20.04
C TYR A 273 -18.12 -13.34 18.53
N LEU A 274 -19.31 -13.40 17.93
CA LEU A 274 -19.56 -13.26 16.50
C LEU A 274 -20.44 -12.02 16.29
N SER A 275 -19.93 -11.02 15.57
CA SER A 275 -20.64 -9.77 15.28
C SER A 275 -21.03 -9.74 13.81
N PHE A 276 -22.33 -9.72 13.52
CA PHE A 276 -22.90 -9.63 12.19
C PHE A 276 -23.21 -8.16 11.90
N VAL A 277 -22.47 -7.58 10.96
CA VAL A 277 -22.60 -6.19 10.54
C VAL A 277 -23.35 -6.17 9.21
N ILE A 278 -24.64 -6.49 9.29
CA ILE A 278 -25.60 -6.58 8.18
C ILE A 278 -26.87 -5.82 8.56
N ASN A 279 -27.72 -5.43 7.60
CA ASN A 279 -28.99 -4.76 7.85
C ASN A 279 -28.91 -3.57 8.85
N ILE A 280 -27.85 -2.75 8.72
CA ILE A 280 -27.51 -1.70 9.70
C ILE A 280 -28.56 -0.59 9.70
N SER A 281 -29.53 -0.73 10.59
CA SER A 281 -30.67 0.18 10.77
C SER A 281 -30.45 1.13 11.97
N PRO A 282 -31.17 2.27 12.02
CA PRO A 282 -31.02 3.22 13.14
C PRO A 282 -31.61 2.69 14.46
N SER A 283 -32.46 1.64 14.44
CA SER A 283 -33.19 1.16 15.62
C SER A 283 -32.91 -0.28 16.05
N CYS A 284 -33.14 -0.52 17.35
CA CYS A 284 -33.52 -1.76 18.05
C CYS A 284 -34.01 -3.01 17.27
N ASP A 285 -33.45 -4.21 17.44
CA ASP A 285 -34.09 -5.48 17.05
C ASP A 285 -35.32 -5.77 17.93
N CYS A 286 -35.35 -5.12 19.09
CA CYS A 286 -36.49 -5.04 19.98
C CYS A 286 -37.59 -4.09 19.47
N SER A 287 -37.34 -3.37 18.36
CA SER A 287 -38.37 -2.59 17.66
C SER A 287 -39.04 -3.49 16.64
N SER A 288 -40.37 -3.45 16.55
CA SER A 288 -41.12 -4.09 15.47
C SER A 288 -41.00 -3.32 14.13
N ARG A 289 -40.39 -2.12 14.14
CA ARG A 289 -40.14 -1.28 12.96
C ARG A 289 -38.72 -0.71 13.04
N PRO A 290 -37.69 -1.41 12.56
CA PRO A 290 -36.29 -1.05 12.79
C PRO A 290 -35.81 0.20 12.03
N GLY A 291 -36.57 0.69 11.06
CA GLY A 291 -36.12 1.72 10.12
C GLY A 291 -35.28 1.11 8.99
N LYS A 292 -35.14 1.81 7.87
CA LYS A 292 -34.37 1.29 6.72
C LYS A 292 -32.87 1.24 7.06
N PRO A 293 -32.12 0.23 6.58
CA PRO A 293 -30.67 0.23 6.71
C PRO A 293 -30.06 1.45 6.03
N PHE A 294 -29.05 2.06 6.66
CA PHE A 294 -28.39 3.26 6.17
C PHE A 294 -26.98 2.99 5.59
N VAL A 295 -26.46 1.77 5.75
CA VAL A 295 -25.33 1.23 4.99
C VAL A 295 -25.65 -0.17 4.47
N GLY A 296 -24.95 -0.61 3.43
CA GLY A 296 -25.04 -1.99 2.94
C GLY A 296 -24.41 -2.99 3.91
N ASP A 297 -24.66 -4.28 3.67
CA ASP A 297 -24.07 -5.37 4.45
C ASP A 297 -22.54 -5.35 4.34
N ILE A 298 -21.87 -5.43 5.49
CA ILE A 298 -20.42 -5.31 5.60
C ILE A 298 -19.76 -6.68 5.77
N GLY A 299 -20.28 -7.52 6.67
CA GLY A 299 -19.71 -8.85 6.92
C GLY A 299 -19.90 -9.36 8.35
N ILE A 300 -19.05 -10.31 8.74
CA ILE A 300 -19.05 -10.99 10.04
C ILE A 300 -17.67 -10.85 10.68
N LEU A 301 -17.63 -10.53 11.97
CA LEU A 301 -16.42 -10.48 12.79
C LEU A 301 -16.42 -11.57 13.86
N ALA A 302 -15.24 -12.05 14.25
CA ALA A 302 -15.04 -12.94 15.38
C ALA A 302 -13.87 -12.50 16.26
N SER A 303 -14.06 -12.56 17.59
CA SER A 303 -12.98 -12.36 18.56
C SER A 303 -13.34 -12.98 19.92
N THR A 304 -12.34 -13.10 20.78
CA THR A 304 -12.51 -13.36 22.22
C THR A 304 -12.46 -12.10 23.07
N ASP A 305 -12.14 -10.95 22.46
CA ASP A 305 -12.12 -9.64 23.12
C ASP A 305 -13.38 -8.85 22.74
N ILE A 306 -14.20 -8.53 23.75
CA ILE A 306 -15.49 -7.85 23.55
C ILE A 306 -15.31 -6.38 23.17
N VAL A 307 -14.24 -5.72 23.62
CA VAL A 307 -13.98 -4.30 23.35
C VAL A 307 -13.46 -4.14 21.93
N ALA A 308 -12.52 -5.01 21.54
CA ALA A 308 -11.92 -4.99 20.21
C ALA A 308 -12.94 -5.26 19.10
N ILE A 309 -13.80 -6.28 19.26
CA ILE A 309 -14.83 -6.60 18.25
C ILE A 309 -15.90 -5.53 18.15
N GLU A 310 -16.24 -4.87 19.26
CA GLU A 310 -17.21 -3.76 19.29
C GLU A 310 -16.64 -2.54 18.55
N LYS A 311 -15.38 -2.18 18.85
CA LYS A 311 -14.67 -1.09 18.17
C LYS A 311 -14.50 -1.37 16.68
N ALA A 312 -14.10 -2.58 16.31
CA ALA A 312 -13.95 -2.99 14.92
C ALA A 312 -15.28 -2.93 14.15
N SER A 313 -16.38 -3.36 14.78
CA SER A 313 -17.72 -3.28 14.16
C SER A 313 -18.13 -1.83 13.92
N LEU A 314 -17.91 -0.94 14.89
CA LEU A 314 -18.19 0.49 14.76
C LEU A 314 -17.35 1.14 13.65
N ASP A 315 -16.05 0.85 13.62
CA ASP A 315 -15.12 1.43 12.64
C ASP A 315 -15.47 1.03 11.21
N LEU A 316 -15.88 -0.22 11.00
CA LEU A 316 -16.33 -0.68 9.69
C LEU A 316 -17.62 0.05 9.25
N VAL A 317 -18.58 0.25 10.15
CA VAL A 317 -19.81 1.01 9.85
C VAL A 317 -19.49 2.47 9.56
N ASN A 318 -18.66 3.12 10.38
CA ASN A 318 -18.21 4.50 10.18
C ASN A 318 -17.53 4.67 8.81
N LYS A 319 -16.65 3.73 8.44
CA LYS A 319 -16.00 3.70 7.14
C LYS A 319 -17.01 3.52 5.99
N ALA A 320 -17.95 2.60 6.10
CA ALA A 320 -18.98 2.37 5.09
C ALA A 320 -19.92 3.56 4.93
N HIS A 321 -20.23 4.26 6.02
CA HIS A 321 -21.08 5.46 6.03
C HIS A 321 -20.33 6.75 5.68
N ASN A 322 -19.00 6.70 5.61
CA ASN A 322 -18.11 7.83 5.35
C ASN A 322 -18.28 8.99 6.34
N CYS A 323 -18.23 8.69 7.65
CA CYS A 323 -18.27 9.69 8.72
C CYS A 323 -17.59 9.18 10.00
N ASP A 324 -17.30 10.09 10.94
CA ASP A 324 -16.60 9.77 12.19
C ASP A 324 -17.45 8.97 13.19
N ASP A 325 -18.77 9.19 13.21
CA ASP A 325 -19.72 8.44 14.04
C ASP A 325 -21.07 8.33 13.32
N ALA A 326 -21.30 7.16 12.71
CA ALA A 326 -22.51 6.89 11.94
C ALA A 326 -23.77 6.90 12.81
N PHE A 327 -23.69 6.41 14.04
CA PHE A 327 -24.87 6.35 14.91
C PHE A 327 -25.20 7.71 15.51
N LEU A 328 -24.19 8.52 15.86
CA LEU A 328 -24.44 9.91 16.24
C LEU A 328 -25.15 10.67 15.12
N LYS A 329 -24.77 10.44 13.86
CA LYS A 329 -25.43 11.06 12.70
C LYS A 329 -26.85 10.54 12.46
N GLU A 330 -27.06 9.23 12.51
CA GLU A 330 -28.34 8.61 12.10
C GLU A 330 -29.38 8.54 13.23
N ASN A 331 -28.98 8.53 14.50
CA ASN A 331 -29.90 8.47 15.63
C ASN A 331 -29.61 9.44 16.79
N ASN A 332 -28.69 10.41 16.58
CA ASN A 332 -28.32 11.45 17.55
C ASN A 332 -27.68 10.93 18.85
N VAL A 333 -27.12 9.72 18.86
CA VAL A 333 -26.44 9.16 20.03
C VAL A 333 -25.15 8.45 19.62
N SER A 334 -24.04 8.86 20.23
CA SER A 334 -22.76 8.14 20.09
C SER A 334 -22.73 6.93 21.00
N GLY A 335 -22.26 5.79 20.48
CA GLY A 335 -22.04 4.58 21.27
C GLY A 335 -20.62 4.42 21.84
N ASN A 336 -19.70 5.35 21.53
CA ASN A 336 -18.28 5.25 21.93
C ASN A 336 -18.09 5.08 23.43
N ARG A 337 -18.99 5.64 24.25
CA ARG A 337 -18.91 5.52 25.71
C ARG A 337 -18.94 4.08 26.20
N GLN A 338 -19.64 3.18 25.49
CA GLN A 338 -19.66 1.76 25.84
C GLN A 338 -18.27 1.14 25.75
N ILE A 339 -17.51 1.47 24.70
CA ILE A 339 -16.17 0.95 24.43
C ILE A 339 -15.18 1.49 25.47
N GLU A 340 -15.13 2.81 25.65
CA GLU A 340 -14.24 3.48 26.62
C GLU A 340 -14.41 2.92 28.05
N TYR A 341 -15.67 2.75 28.46
CA TYR A 341 -15.97 2.31 29.80
C TYR A 341 -15.69 0.80 29.99
N ALA A 342 -15.94 -0.02 28.97
CA ALA A 342 -15.61 -1.44 28.99
C ALA A 342 -14.08 -1.67 29.07
N GLU A 343 -13.31 -0.88 28.33
CA GLU A 343 -11.84 -0.88 28.41
C GLU A 343 -11.35 -0.46 29.80
N ARG A 344 -11.94 0.60 30.38
CA ARG A 344 -11.65 1.01 31.78
C ARG A 344 -11.94 -0.11 32.78
N LEU A 345 -12.99 -0.91 32.56
CA LEU A 345 -13.32 -2.06 33.40
C LEU A 345 -12.51 -3.33 33.07
N LYS A 346 -11.48 -3.20 32.21
CA LYS A 346 -10.58 -4.28 31.79
C LYS A 346 -11.31 -5.47 31.18
N MET A 347 -12.35 -5.18 30.39
CA MET A 347 -13.10 -6.23 29.66
C MET A 347 -12.42 -6.63 28.34
N GLY A 348 -11.42 -5.86 27.91
CA GLY A 348 -10.72 -5.97 26.64
C GLY A 348 -10.01 -4.66 26.33
N ILE A 349 -9.46 -4.54 25.12
CA ILE A 349 -8.79 -3.33 24.62
C ILE A 349 -9.41 -2.84 23.30
N SER A 350 -9.37 -1.54 23.07
CA SER A 350 -9.92 -0.92 21.86
C SER A 350 -8.93 -0.93 20.69
N GLU A 351 -7.62 -1.09 20.93
CA GLU A 351 -6.68 -1.38 19.86
C GLU A 351 -6.82 -2.81 19.35
N TYR A 352 -7.05 -2.95 18.04
CA TYR A 352 -7.26 -4.24 17.41
C TYR A 352 -6.51 -4.37 16.07
N LYS A 353 -6.23 -5.61 15.70
CA LYS A 353 -5.77 -6.00 14.37
C LYS A 353 -6.92 -6.67 13.63
N LEU A 354 -7.40 -6.03 12.56
CA LEU A 354 -8.38 -6.64 11.67
C LEU A 354 -7.69 -7.67 10.77
N ILE A 355 -8.11 -8.93 10.88
CA ILE A 355 -7.59 -10.04 10.07
C ILE A 355 -8.69 -10.44 9.09
N ASP A 356 -8.61 -9.96 7.85
CA ASP A 356 -9.55 -10.34 6.79
C ASP A 356 -9.27 -11.78 6.35
N ILE A 357 -10.10 -12.72 6.83
CA ILE A 357 -9.95 -14.14 6.54
C ILE A 357 -10.36 -14.49 5.12
N ASP A 358 -10.99 -13.61 4.34
CA ASP A 358 -11.20 -13.84 2.91
C ASP A 358 -9.86 -13.74 2.16
N GLU A 359 -8.93 -12.94 2.67
CA GLU A 359 -7.54 -12.89 2.18
C GLU A 359 -6.74 -14.15 2.55
N PHE A 360 -7.03 -14.77 3.71
CA PHE A 360 -6.45 -16.06 4.15
C PHE A 360 -7.15 -17.28 3.53
N SER A 361 -8.43 -17.15 3.19
CA SER A 361 -9.29 -18.15 2.55
C SER A 361 -8.85 -18.47 1.12
N ALA A 362 -8.23 -17.49 0.46
CA ALA A 362 -7.58 -17.68 -0.82
C ALA A 362 -6.35 -18.62 -0.74
N ASN A 363 -5.79 -18.92 0.45
CA ASN A 363 -4.54 -19.67 0.63
C ASN A 363 -4.61 -21.20 0.58
N THR A 364 -5.77 -21.83 0.33
CA THR A 364 -5.77 -23.26 -0.03
C THR A 364 -5.71 -23.51 -1.55
N ASN A 365 -5.73 -22.45 -2.36
CA ASN A 365 -5.52 -22.50 -3.81
C ASN A 365 -4.73 -21.28 -4.33
N LYS A 366 -4.03 -20.53 -3.48
CA LYS A 366 -3.24 -19.36 -3.92
C LYS A 366 -2.02 -19.85 -4.66
N MET A 367 -1.93 -19.52 -5.94
CA MET A 367 -0.71 -19.69 -6.72
C MET A 367 0.41 -18.98 -5.96
N THR A 368 1.40 -19.73 -5.48
CA THR A 368 2.57 -19.10 -4.85
C THR A 368 3.36 -18.34 -5.91
N PRO A 369 4.20 -17.36 -5.54
CA PRO A 369 5.17 -16.78 -6.47
C PRO A 369 5.99 -17.82 -7.22
N GLN A 370 6.41 -18.90 -6.55
CA GLN A 370 7.12 -20.02 -7.15
C GLN A 370 6.27 -20.78 -8.17
N ASP A 371 5.00 -21.04 -7.87
CA ASP A 371 4.06 -21.64 -8.83
C ASP A 371 3.81 -20.72 -10.02
N ALA A 372 3.72 -19.40 -9.79
CA ALA A 372 3.55 -18.41 -10.85
C ALA A 372 4.76 -18.38 -11.79
N TYR A 373 5.99 -18.45 -11.28
CA TYR A 373 7.18 -18.58 -12.13
C TYR A 373 7.22 -19.91 -12.87
N LYS A 374 6.87 -21.02 -12.19
CA LYS A 374 6.76 -22.33 -12.84
C LYS A 374 5.75 -22.30 -13.99
N ASN A 375 4.57 -21.69 -13.75
CA ASN A 375 3.53 -21.54 -14.76
C ASN A 375 4.01 -20.66 -15.91
N PHE A 376 4.63 -19.52 -15.60
CA PHE A 376 5.18 -18.59 -16.59
C PHE A 376 6.18 -19.27 -17.53
N PHE A 377 7.16 -20.01 -17.00
CA PHE A 377 8.24 -20.57 -17.81
C PHE A 377 7.93 -21.93 -18.44
N ASN A 378 6.97 -22.70 -17.89
CA ASN A 378 6.76 -24.10 -18.28
C ASN A 378 5.40 -24.39 -18.94
N LEU A 379 4.36 -23.57 -18.76
CA LEU A 379 3.06 -23.84 -19.41
C LEU A 379 3.10 -23.66 -20.93
N PRO A 380 2.26 -24.35 -21.70
CA PRO A 380 2.07 -24.05 -23.13
C PRO A 380 1.67 -22.58 -23.38
N GLU A 381 2.10 -21.99 -24.50
CA GLU A 381 1.86 -20.56 -24.78
C GLU A 381 0.37 -20.21 -24.83
N ASN A 382 -0.45 -21.11 -25.38
CA ASN A 382 -1.90 -20.98 -25.48
C ASN A 382 -2.63 -21.06 -24.13
N GLU A 383 -1.96 -21.52 -23.07
CA GLU A 383 -2.52 -21.60 -21.72
C GLU A 383 -2.05 -20.42 -20.85
N LEU A 384 -1.12 -19.60 -21.33
CA LEU A 384 -0.43 -18.63 -20.49
C LEU A 384 -1.27 -17.38 -20.18
N GLU A 385 -2.08 -16.91 -21.14
CA GLU A 385 -2.87 -15.68 -21.03
C GLU A 385 -3.79 -15.68 -19.81
N GLN A 386 -4.45 -16.80 -19.55
CA GLN A 386 -5.38 -16.93 -18.43
C GLN A 386 -4.70 -16.78 -17.07
N HIS A 387 -3.37 -16.84 -16.95
CA HIS A 387 -2.65 -16.67 -15.69
C HIS A 387 -2.29 -15.22 -15.37
N PHE A 388 -2.62 -14.26 -16.25
CA PHE A 388 -2.37 -12.85 -16.03
C PHE A 388 -3.63 -12.07 -15.71
N ALA A 389 -3.48 -11.03 -14.90
CA ALA A 389 -4.58 -10.15 -14.55
C ALA A 389 -5.01 -9.35 -15.78
N ALA A 390 -6.30 -9.16 -16.00
CA ALA A 390 -6.79 -8.38 -17.15
C ALA A 390 -6.21 -6.95 -17.19
N ALA A 391 -6.04 -6.33 -16.02
CA ALA A 391 -5.41 -5.01 -15.89
C ALA A 391 -3.91 -5.01 -16.26
N PHE A 392 -3.22 -6.14 -16.08
CA PHE A 392 -1.82 -6.32 -16.50
C PHE A 392 -1.74 -6.50 -18.01
N LEU A 393 -2.57 -7.37 -18.59
CA LEU A 393 -2.62 -7.62 -20.04
C LEU A 393 -3.00 -6.37 -20.86
N LYS A 394 -3.76 -5.45 -20.26
CA LYS A 394 -4.05 -4.14 -20.86
C LYS A 394 -2.81 -3.24 -21.01
N LYS A 395 -1.79 -3.43 -20.18
CA LYS A 395 -0.52 -2.66 -20.20
C LYS A 395 0.54 -3.33 -21.06
N ILE A 396 0.60 -4.66 -21.05
CA ILE A 396 1.54 -5.46 -21.84
C ILE A 396 0.80 -6.65 -22.44
N ASN A 397 0.79 -6.74 -23.77
CA ASN A 397 0.10 -7.82 -24.48
C ASN A 397 0.84 -9.16 -24.34
N LEU A 398 0.13 -10.26 -24.64
CA LEU A 398 0.66 -11.62 -24.52
C LEU A 398 1.91 -11.85 -25.39
N GLU A 399 1.97 -11.26 -26.58
CA GLU A 399 3.11 -11.38 -27.49
C GLU A 399 4.43 -10.90 -26.85
N LYS A 400 4.42 -9.71 -26.23
CA LYS A 400 5.60 -9.20 -25.49
C LYS A 400 5.95 -10.07 -24.29
N ILE A 401 4.96 -10.65 -23.62
CA ILE A 401 5.20 -11.59 -22.51
C ILE A 401 5.95 -12.85 -23.00
N LEU A 402 5.52 -13.40 -24.14
CA LEU A 402 6.15 -14.57 -24.76
C LEU A 402 7.57 -14.27 -25.26
N GLU A 403 7.82 -13.07 -25.80
CA GLU A 403 9.18 -12.62 -26.16
C GLU A 403 10.12 -12.52 -24.95
N ILE A 404 9.62 -12.07 -23.80
CA ILE A 404 10.39 -12.04 -22.55
C ILE A 404 10.71 -13.47 -22.12
N ARG A 405 9.71 -14.36 -22.07
CA ARG A 405 9.90 -15.77 -21.71
C ARG A 405 10.93 -16.45 -22.62
N LYS A 406 10.81 -16.24 -23.94
CA LYS A 406 11.73 -16.81 -24.95
C LYS A 406 13.15 -16.31 -24.77
N MET A 407 13.35 -15.03 -24.43
CA MET A 407 14.66 -14.47 -24.13
C MET A 407 15.33 -15.20 -22.97
N TYR A 408 14.68 -15.28 -21.80
CA TYR A 408 15.27 -15.95 -20.62
C TYR A 408 15.51 -17.44 -20.87
N ASN A 409 14.57 -18.15 -21.50
CA ASN A 409 14.75 -19.57 -21.82
C ASN A 409 15.85 -19.81 -22.87
N GLY A 410 16.00 -18.90 -23.84
CA GLY A 410 17.05 -18.96 -24.86
C GLY A 410 18.45 -18.73 -24.28
N GLU A 411 18.58 -17.74 -23.40
CA GLU A 411 19.87 -17.38 -22.80
C GLU A 411 20.27 -18.31 -21.65
N LEU A 412 19.38 -18.52 -20.69
CA LEU A 412 19.68 -19.24 -19.45
C LEU A 412 19.31 -20.72 -19.49
N GLY A 413 18.66 -21.21 -20.56
CA GLY A 413 18.15 -22.57 -20.64
C GLY A 413 16.82 -22.74 -19.91
N LYS A 414 16.41 -23.97 -19.59
CA LYS A 414 15.11 -24.20 -18.94
C LYS A 414 15.10 -23.69 -17.50
N PHE A 415 13.95 -23.14 -17.09
CA PHE A 415 13.71 -22.76 -15.70
C PHE A 415 13.73 -23.99 -14.78
N VAL A 416 14.46 -23.89 -13.67
CA VAL A 416 14.67 -24.97 -12.69
C VAL A 416 13.89 -24.70 -11.40
N LYS A 417 14.16 -23.57 -10.73
CA LYS A 417 13.51 -23.22 -9.45
C LYS A 417 13.52 -21.71 -9.18
N ALA A 418 12.67 -21.27 -8.26
CA ALA A 418 12.69 -19.93 -7.69
C ALA A 418 12.98 -20.02 -6.18
N GLU A 419 13.87 -19.17 -5.69
CA GLU A 419 14.28 -19.07 -4.29
C GLU A 419 13.92 -17.69 -3.75
N THR A 420 13.42 -17.62 -2.52
CA THR A 420 12.99 -16.36 -1.91
C THR A 420 14.19 -15.58 -1.37
N LEU A 421 14.25 -14.28 -1.67
CA LEU A 421 15.23 -13.35 -1.11
C LEU A 421 14.54 -12.40 -0.11
N GLU A 422 15.32 -11.64 0.67
CA GLU A 422 14.78 -10.58 1.55
C GLU A 422 13.91 -9.58 0.79
N LYS A 423 14.26 -9.31 -0.48
CA LYS A 423 13.46 -8.52 -1.43
C LYS A 423 13.37 -9.25 -2.77
N GLY A 424 12.23 -9.91 -3.03
CA GLY A 424 11.95 -10.59 -4.30
C GLY A 424 12.43 -12.04 -4.32
N PHE A 425 12.85 -12.51 -5.50
CA PHE A 425 13.19 -13.89 -5.78
C PHE A 425 14.46 -13.99 -6.62
N LYS A 426 15.20 -15.08 -6.43
CA LYS A 426 16.25 -15.52 -7.35
C LYS A 426 15.74 -16.72 -8.15
N LEU A 427 15.74 -16.58 -9.47
CA LEU A 427 15.31 -17.61 -10.40
C LEU A 427 16.54 -18.33 -10.93
N TYR A 428 16.52 -19.66 -10.87
CA TYR A 428 17.57 -20.53 -11.37
C TYR A 428 17.09 -21.24 -12.63
N PHE A 429 17.99 -21.32 -13.60
CA PHE A 429 17.84 -21.98 -14.88
C PHE A 429 19.03 -22.94 -15.08
N GLU A 430 18.97 -23.80 -16.10
CA GLU A 430 20.01 -24.80 -16.37
C GLU A 430 21.42 -24.21 -16.55
N LYS A 431 21.52 -23.01 -17.15
CA LYS A 431 22.79 -22.36 -17.48
C LYS A 431 23.07 -21.11 -16.66
N GLY A 432 22.18 -20.71 -15.74
CA GLY A 432 22.32 -19.44 -15.03
C GLY A 432 21.20 -19.08 -14.07
N GLU A 433 21.19 -17.83 -13.63
CA GLU A 433 20.23 -17.27 -12.70
C GLU A 433 19.83 -15.84 -13.08
N THR A 434 18.71 -15.35 -12.53
CA THR A 434 18.33 -13.94 -12.57
C THR A 434 17.54 -13.56 -11.33
N ASP A 435 17.57 -12.30 -10.93
CA ASP A 435 16.71 -11.79 -9.86
C ASP A 435 15.32 -11.45 -10.43
N SER A 436 14.27 -11.47 -9.61
CA SER A 436 12.92 -11.18 -10.07
C SER A 436 12.01 -10.71 -8.93
N VAL A 437 10.96 -9.97 -9.28
CA VAL A 437 9.86 -9.63 -8.39
C VAL A 437 8.56 -9.97 -9.10
N ILE A 438 7.63 -10.64 -8.41
CA ILE A 438 6.32 -10.98 -8.94
C ILE A 438 5.24 -10.61 -7.93
N GLY A 439 4.17 -10.01 -8.41
CA GLY A 439 2.97 -9.69 -7.63
C GLY A 439 1.79 -10.45 -8.21
N ILE A 440 1.12 -11.21 -7.34
CA ILE A 440 -0.08 -11.98 -7.64
C ILE A 440 -1.25 -11.25 -6.98
N ASP A 441 -2.32 -11.01 -7.74
CA ASP A 441 -3.51 -10.32 -7.22
C ASP A 441 -4.41 -11.25 -6.39
N SER A 442 -5.54 -10.69 -5.95
CA SER A 442 -6.58 -11.42 -5.21
C SER A 442 -7.30 -12.49 -6.03
N GLU A 443 -7.14 -12.51 -7.36
CA GLU A 443 -7.75 -13.48 -8.29
C GLU A 443 -6.78 -14.61 -8.70
N ASN A 444 -5.62 -14.74 -8.03
CA ASN A 444 -4.56 -15.69 -8.38
C ASN A 444 -3.98 -15.49 -9.79
N LYS A 445 -3.93 -14.24 -10.24
CA LYS A 445 -3.33 -13.88 -11.51
C LYS A 445 -2.06 -13.07 -11.30
N ILE A 446 -1.12 -13.20 -12.21
CA ILE A 446 0.09 -12.37 -12.26
C ILE A 446 -0.34 -10.95 -12.61
N ALA A 447 -0.25 -10.05 -11.63
CA ALA A 447 -0.63 -8.64 -11.76
C ALA A 447 0.59 -7.72 -11.92
N SER A 448 1.78 -8.20 -11.55
CA SER A 448 3.05 -7.59 -11.90
C SER A 448 4.14 -8.65 -11.97
N ILE A 449 5.08 -8.50 -12.90
CA ILE A 449 6.28 -9.32 -12.96
C ILE A 449 7.43 -8.47 -13.49
N TRP A 450 8.58 -8.59 -12.86
CA TRP A 450 9.82 -7.95 -13.25
C TRP A 450 10.95 -8.96 -13.21
N PHE A 451 11.82 -8.94 -14.20
CA PHE A 451 13.01 -9.77 -14.24
C PHE A 451 14.25 -8.88 -14.31
N GLY A 452 15.26 -9.26 -13.53
CA GLY A 452 16.59 -8.69 -13.56
C GLY A 452 17.41 -9.24 -14.70
N VAL A 453 18.67 -8.84 -14.75
CA VAL A 453 19.54 -9.21 -15.88
C VAL A 453 19.97 -10.67 -15.76
N PRO A 454 19.82 -11.48 -16.84
CA PRO A 454 20.35 -12.83 -16.91
C PRO A 454 21.83 -12.92 -16.52
N LYS A 455 22.17 -13.90 -15.67
CA LYS A 455 23.54 -14.21 -15.24
C LYS A 455 23.84 -15.67 -15.53
N LEU A 456 24.77 -15.96 -16.44
CA LEU A 456 25.20 -17.34 -16.70
C LEU A 456 26.06 -17.90 -15.55
N THR A 457 25.86 -19.16 -15.19
CA THR A 457 26.63 -19.89 -14.17
C THR A 457 28.07 -20.13 -14.64
N VAL A 458 28.23 -20.35 -15.95
CA VAL A 458 29.53 -20.47 -16.63
C VAL A 458 29.46 -19.61 -17.89
N ASP A 459 30.27 -18.57 -17.95
CA ASP A 459 30.43 -17.68 -19.10
C ASP A 459 31.91 -17.36 -19.27
N THR A 460 32.33 -16.98 -20.47
CA THR A 460 33.71 -16.58 -20.73
C THR A 460 33.78 -15.39 -21.67
N PHE A 461 34.89 -14.65 -21.64
CA PHE A 461 35.10 -13.54 -22.55
C PHE A 461 35.05 -13.96 -24.03
N GLU A 462 35.48 -15.18 -24.35
CA GLU A 462 35.46 -15.74 -25.70
C GLU A 462 34.03 -15.94 -26.22
N GLU A 463 33.11 -16.44 -25.39
CA GLU A 463 31.71 -16.63 -25.78
C GLU A 463 30.99 -15.28 -25.94
N VAL A 464 31.22 -14.34 -25.02
CA VAL A 464 30.68 -12.98 -25.16
C VAL A 464 31.21 -12.31 -26.44
N ALA A 465 32.50 -12.49 -26.78
CA ALA A 465 33.08 -11.98 -28.02
C ALA A 465 32.42 -12.57 -29.28
N LYS A 466 32.11 -13.87 -29.28
CA LYS A 466 31.41 -14.52 -30.39
C LYS A 466 30.03 -13.91 -30.60
N ASP A 467 29.29 -13.66 -29.51
CA ASP A 467 27.95 -13.10 -29.61
C ASP A 467 27.95 -11.61 -29.98
N LEU A 468 28.89 -10.82 -29.46
CA LEU A 468 29.09 -9.42 -29.88
C LEU A 468 29.37 -9.31 -31.39
N LYS A 469 30.13 -10.25 -31.96
CA LYS A 469 30.43 -10.30 -33.40
C LYS A 469 29.23 -10.67 -34.28
N LYS A 470 28.15 -11.21 -33.71
CA LYS A 470 26.91 -11.54 -34.44
C LYS A 470 25.97 -10.34 -34.56
N LEU A 471 26.17 -9.29 -33.76
CA LEU A 471 25.35 -8.09 -33.85
C LEU A 471 25.53 -7.42 -35.22
N PRO A 472 24.44 -6.94 -35.85
CA PRO A 472 24.54 -6.19 -37.10
C PRO A 472 25.28 -4.87 -36.87
N GLY A 473 26.01 -4.42 -37.90
CA GLY A 473 26.78 -3.17 -37.85
C GLY A 473 28.19 -3.33 -37.24
N LYS A 474 28.68 -2.24 -36.65
CA LYS A 474 30.03 -2.12 -36.05
C LYS A 474 29.92 -2.16 -34.53
N VAL A 475 30.74 -2.99 -33.89
CA VAL A 475 30.80 -3.11 -32.43
C VAL A 475 32.22 -2.84 -31.94
N SER A 476 32.34 -2.04 -30.88
CA SER A 476 33.57 -1.75 -30.16
C SER A 476 33.35 -1.96 -28.67
N VAL A 477 34.27 -2.64 -27.99
CA VAL A 477 34.22 -2.90 -26.56
C VAL A 477 35.61 -2.78 -25.95
N CYS A 478 35.70 -2.10 -24.80
CA CYS A 478 36.91 -1.98 -24.01
C CYS A 478 36.60 -2.26 -22.54
N LEU A 479 37.29 -3.20 -21.93
CA LEU A 479 37.28 -3.47 -20.49
C LEU A 479 38.70 -3.38 -19.95
N LEU A 480 38.93 -2.43 -19.05
CA LEU A 480 40.22 -2.19 -18.41
C LEU A 480 40.13 -2.46 -16.91
N LYS A 481 41.23 -2.96 -16.35
CA LYS A 481 41.51 -3.00 -14.92
C LYS A 481 42.56 -1.94 -14.60
N HIS A 482 42.30 -1.11 -13.60
CA HIS A 482 43.19 -0.03 -13.16
C HIS A 482 43.80 -0.35 -11.80
N ASP A 483 45.13 -0.31 -11.71
CA ASP A 483 45.85 -0.47 -10.46
C ASP A 483 45.82 0.83 -9.65
N LYS A 484 45.27 0.74 -8.43
CA LYS A 484 45.08 1.88 -7.52
C LYS A 484 46.40 2.51 -7.06
N ASN A 485 47.50 1.77 -7.06
CA ASN A 485 48.78 2.22 -6.50
C ASN A 485 49.64 3.02 -7.48
N ASN A 486 49.53 2.73 -8.79
CA ASN A 486 50.37 3.36 -9.82
C ASN A 486 49.58 3.88 -11.03
N ASN A 487 48.25 3.81 -11.02
CA ASN A 487 47.37 4.19 -12.14
C ASN A 487 47.71 3.48 -13.47
N SER A 488 48.37 2.31 -13.43
CA SER A 488 48.54 1.49 -14.62
C SER A 488 47.21 0.86 -15.02
N GLU A 489 46.96 0.80 -16.33
CA GLU A 489 45.79 0.14 -16.90
C GLU A 489 46.20 -1.17 -17.58
N LYS A 490 45.37 -2.21 -17.42
CA LYS A 490 45.53 -3.50 -18.07
C LYS A 490 44.25 -3.83 -18.83
N GLU A 491 44.41 -4.17 -20.10
CA GLU A 491 43.31 -4.70 -20.91
C GLU A 491 42.91 -6.10 -20.42
N ILE A 492 41.64 -6.23 -20.07
CA ILE A 492 41.04 -7.52 -19.66
C ILE A 492 40.26 -8.12 -20.82
N PHE A 493 39.52 -7.28 -21.55
CA PHE A 493 38.77 -7.69 -22.72
C PHE A 493 38.67 -6.52 -23.70
N THR A 494 38.99 -6.76 -24.97
CA THR A 494 38.90 -5.74 -26.02
C THR A 494 38.35 -6.32 -27.31
N LEU A 495 37.58 -5.50 -28.02
CA LEU A 495 37.07 -5.75 -29.37
C LEU A 495 37.03 -4.41 -30.10
N ASN A 496 37.89 -4.19 -31.10
CA ASN A 496 37.94 -2.94 -31.87
C ASN A 496 38.00 -1.66 -30.99
N HIS A 497 38.66 -1.72 -29.83
CA HIS A 497 38.52 -0.70 -28.78
C HIS A 497 39.12 0.66 -29.13
N GLU A 498 40.06 0.70 -30.07
CA GLU A 498 40.68 1.93 -30.57
C GLU A 498 39.90 2.58 -31.72
N THR A 499 38.95 1.85 -32.34
CA THR A 499 38.17 2.35 -33.47
C THR A 499 37.15 3.38 -32.97
N PRO A 500 37.22 4.66 -33.42
CA PRO A 500 36.25 5.67 -33.01
C PRO A 500 34.90 5.41 -33.68
N LEU A 501 33.85 5.29 -32.88
CA LEU A 501 32.45 5.11 -33.31
C LEU A 501 31.58 6.21 -32.70
N GLY A 502 30.40 6.47 -33.30
CA GLY A 502 29.41 7.36 -32.70
C GLY A 502 29.03 6.86 -31.31
N CYS A 503 29.11 7.73 -30.31
CA CYS A 503 28.88 7.36 -28.90
C CYS A 503 27.62 8.00 -28.32
N GLY A 504 26.86 8.75 -29.12
CA GLY A 504 25.70 9.52 -28.65
C GLY A 504 26.06 10.36 -27.44
N SER A 505 25.18 10.40 -26.44
CA SER A 505 25.36 11.19 -25.21
C SER A 505 26.51 10.78 -24.28
N ALA A 506 27.33 9.77 -24.60
CA ALA A 506 28.50 9.43 -23.79
C ALA A 506 29.59 10.51 -23.84
N PHE A 507 29.60 11.32 -24.90
CA PHE A 507 30.49 12.48 -25.05
C PHE A 507 30.40 13.48 -23.87
N LYS A 508 29.26 13.51 -23.17
CA LYS A 508 29.01 14.37 -21.99
C LYS A 508 29.98 14.09 -20.82
N LEU A 509 30.64 12.94 -20.80
CA LEU A 509 31.75 12.67 -19.88
C LEU A 509 32.89 13.68 -20.04
N TYR A 510 33.21 14.06 -21.27
CA TYR A 510 34.24 15.08 -21.53
C TYR A 510 33.80 16.47 -21.09
N LEU A 511 32.51 16.81 -21.19
CA LEU A 511 31.98 18.06 -20.65
C LEU A 511 32.07 18.08 -19.12
N LEU A 512 31.73 16.98 -18.46
CA LEU A 512 31.87 16.86 -17.01
C LEU A 512 33.34 17.02 -16.59
N LYS A 513 34.26 16.37 -17.30
CA LYS A 513 35.70 16.49 -17.02
C LYS A 513 36.20 17.92 -17.21
N ALA A 514 35.80 18.58 -18.30
CA ALA A 514 36.15 19.97 -18.53
C ALA A 514 35.59 20.89 -17.45
N LEU A 515 34.35 20.66 -17.00
CA LEU A 515 33.73 21.42 -15.92
C LEU A 515 34.46 21.23 -14.58
N GLU A 516 34.81 20.00 -14.22
CA GLU A 516 35.61 19.72 -13.02
C GLU A 516 36.94 20.46 -13.03
N ASP A 517 37.64 20.47 -14.17
CA ASP A 517 38.93 21.15 -14.28
C ASP A 517 38.78 22.68 -14.27
N VAL A 518 37.67 23.22 -14.81
CA VAL A 518 37.33 24.66 -14.65
C VAL A 518 37.15 24.99 -13.16
N VAL A 519 36.38 24.18 -12.43
CA VAL A 519 36.11 24.39 -11.00
C VAL A 519 37.37 24.21 -10.17
N ALA A 520 38.15 23.16 -10.42
CA ALA A 520 39.41 22.88 -9.72
C ALA A 520 40.44 23.99 -9.95
N SER A 521 40.44 24.64 -11.12
CA SER A 521 41.29 25.81 -11.39
C SER A 521 40.84 27.10 -10.68
N GLY A 522 39.71 27.08 -9.97
CA GLY A 522 39.14 28.25 -9.28
C GLY A 522 38.44 29.26 -10.20
N LYS A 523 38.31 28.96 -11.51
CA LYS A 523 37.64 29.83 -12.48
C LYS A 523 36.11 29.83 -12.37
N ALA A 524 35.55 28.83 -11.69
CA ALA A 524 34.12 28.70 -11.39
C ALA A 524 33.95 27.89 -10.10
N LYS A 525 32.75 27.91 -9.52
CA LYS A 525 32.34 27.05 -8.40
C LYS A 525 31.13 26.24 -8.80
N MET A 526 31.00 25.02 -8.27
CA MET A 526 29.80 24.20 -8.49
C MET A 526 28.50 24.90 -8.06
N SER A 527 28.59 25.84 -7.11
CA SER A 527 27.47 26.67 -6.64
C SER A 527 27.14 27.87 -7.54
N ASP A 528 27.98 28.19 -8.53
CA ASP A 528 27.71 29.29 -9.46
C ASP A 528 26.45 28.97 -10.26
N THR A 529 25.61 29.99 -10.48
CA THR A 529 24.31 29.80 -11.13
C THR A 529 24.32 30.28 -12.57
N LEU A 530 23.76 29.48 -13.48
CA LEU A 530 23.42 29.88 -14.84
C LEU A 530 21.89 30.01 -14.97
N ALA A 531 21.44 31.04 -15.67
CA ALA A 531 20.05 31.19 -16.05
C ALA A 531 19.79 30.40 -17.34
N LEU A 532 18.61 29.78 -17.46
CA LEU A 532 18.20 29.16 -18.72
C LEU A 532 18.04 30.23 -19.79
N ASP A 533 18.80 30.09 -20.88
CA ASP A 533 18.87 31.01 -22.02
C ASP A 533 18.31 30.30 -23.25
N GLU A 534 17.42 30.98 -23.97
CA GLU A 534 16.76 30.47 -25.17
C GLU A 534 17.75 29.93 -26.21
N LYS A 535 18.93 30.55 -26.34
CA LYS A 535 19.96 30.13 -27.31
C LYS A 535 20.61 28.79 -26.98
N ASN A 536 20.48 28.33 -25.74
CA ASN A 536 21.06 27.09 -25.23
C ASN A 536 19.98 26.02 -24.97
N MET A 537 18.72 26.29 -25.32
CA MET A 537 17.64 25.32 -25.18
C MET A 537 17.80 24.22 -26.24
N SER A 538 17.64 22.98 -25.80
CA SER A 538 17.72 21.80 -26.65
C SER A 538 16.45 20.97 -26.54
N PHE A 539 16.46 19.79 -27.15
CA PHE A 539 15.34 18.86 -27.19
C PHE A 539 15.56 17.72 -26.18
N PRO A 540 14.53 16.90 -25.86
CA PRO A 540 14.72 15.69 -25.06
C PRO A 540 15.86 14.80 -25.59
N SER A 541 16.52 13.98 -24.78
CA SER A 541 16.26 13.67 -23.37
C SER A 541 16.59 14.80 -22.40
N GLY A 542 15.88 14.83 -21.26
CA GLY A 542 16.00 15.87 -20.24
C GLY A 542 14.64 16.37 -19.77
N ILE A 543 14.66 17.30 -18.83
CA ILE A 543 13.48 17.98 -18.31
C ILE A 543 13.57 19.50 -18.45
N LEU A 544 14.78 20.07 -18.55
CA LEU A 544 14.96 21.53 -18.50
C LEU A 544 14.41 22.26 -19.73
N GLN A 545 14.20 21.57 -20.84
CA GLN A 545 13.56 22.16 -22.03
C GLN A 545 12.12 22.64 -21.78
N GLU A 546 11.44 22.06 -20.79
CA GLU A 546 10.07 22.44 -20.39
C GLU A 546 10.04 23.50 -19.30
N TRP A 547 11.20 23.89 -18.76
CA TRP A 547 11.28 24.83 -17.65
C TRP A 547 11.23 26.27 -18.17
N PRO A 548 10.71 27.22 -17.37
CA PRO A 548 10.69 28.62 -17.75
C PRO A 548 12.10 29.15 -18.03
N LEU A 549 12.23 29.93 -19.11
CA LEU A 549 13.42 30.73 -19.37
C LEU A 549 13.76 31.59 -18.15
N GLN A 550 15.04 31.91 -17.99
CA GLN A 550 15.60 32.67 -16.87
C GLN A 550 15.53 31.99 -15.50
N SER A 551 14.95 30.79 -15.39
CA SER A 551 15.13 29.97 -14.18
C SER A 551 16.62 29.69 -13.95
N ARG A 552 17.08 29.86 -12.71
CA ARG A 552 18.51 29.80 -12.36
C ARG A 552 18.85 28.48 -11.69
N HIS A 553 19.89 27.83 -12.20
CA HIS A 553 20.36 26.52 -11.73
C HIS A 553 21.85 26.59 -11.44
N THR A 554 22.28 25.89 -10.40
CA THR A 554 23.71 25.77 -10.10
C THR A 554 24.41 24.92 -11.16
N LEU A 555 25.72 25.12 -11.36
CA LEU A 555 26.53 24.25 -12.21
C LEU A 555 26.46 22.78 -11.72
N GLU A 556 26.34 22.55 -10.41
CA GLU A 556 26.12 21.21 -9.85
C GLU A 556 24.80 20.58 -10.32
N THR A 557 23.69 21.34 -10.25
CA THR A 557 22.38 20.89 -10.73
C THR A 557 22.41 20.57 -12.22
N LEU A 558 22.98 21.46 -13.03
CA LEU A 558 23.11 21.25 -14.48
C LEU A 558 23.97 20.03 -14.79
N ALA A 559 25.12 19.87 -14.12
CA ALA A 559 26.00 18.74 -14.33
C ALA A 559 25.35 17.41 -13.88
N GLY A 560 24.60 17.45 -12.78
CA GLY A 560 23.81 16.32 -12.29
C GLY A 560 22.80 15.87 -13.34
N LEU A 561 21.98 16.78 -13.86
CA LEU A 561 20.96 16.48 -14.88
C LEU A 561 21.58 16.04 -16.21
N MET A 562 22.66 16.69 -16.66
CA MET A 562 23.43 16.32 -17.85
C MET A 562 23.90 14.87 -17.82
N ILE A 563 24.26 14.37 -16.63
CA ILE A 563 24.83 13.02 -16.46
C ILE A 563 23.75 11.99 -16.14
N SER A 564 22.88 12.26 -15.15
CA SER A 564 21.97 11.26 -14.59
C SER A 564 20.76 10.95 -15.49
N VAL A 565 20.18 11.98 -16.10
CA VAL A 565 19.02 11.89 -17.01
C VAL A 565 19.37 12.28 -18.45
N SER A 566 20.67 12.47 -18.72
CA SER A 566 21.17 12.86 -20.03
C SER A 566 20.54 14.15 -20.57
N ASP A 567 20.29 15.13 -19.70
CA ASP A 567 19.59 16.38 -20.06
C ASP A 567 20.39 17.18 -21.10
N ASN A 568 19.83 17.33 -22.30
CA ASN A 568 20.44 18.02 -23.43
C ASN A 568 20.49 19.54 -23.24
N THR A 569 19.45 20.13 -22.65
CA THR A 569 19.44 21.57 -22.35
C THR A 569 20.51 21.90 -21.31
N ALA A 570 20.64 21.10 -20.25
CA ALA A 570 21.75 21.25 -19.30
C ALA A 570 23.12 21.09 -19.98
N THR A 571 23.22 20.13 -20.92
CA THR A 571 24.45 19.88 -21.69
C THR A 571 24.87 21.12 -22.47
N ASP A 572 23.97 21.74 -23.21
CA ASP A 572 24.27 22.88 -24.08
C ASP A 572 24.57 24.16 -23.27
N HIS A 573 23.95 24.32 -22.10
CA HIS A 573 24.31 25.38 -21.17
C HIS A 573 25.73 25.22 -20.63
N ILE A 574 26.13 24.01 -20.22
CA ILE A 574 27.50 23.71 -19.77
C ILE A 574 28.49 23.86 -20.94
N PHE A 575 28.14 23.37 -22.12
CA PHE A 575 28.95 23.48 -23.32
C PHE A 575 29.30 24.95 -23.60
N ASN A 576 28.30 25.82 -23.65
CA ASN A 576 28.47 27.24 -23.97
C ASN A 576 29.10 28.03 -22.81
N PHE A 577 28.89 27.61 -21.56
CA PHE A 577 29.59 28.17 -20.41
C PHE A 577 31.11 27.92 -20.47
N ILE A 578 31.54 26.71 -20.83
CA ILE A 578 32.96 26.35 -20.93
C ILE A 578 33.58 26.95 -22.20
N GLY A 579 32.84 26.92 -23.31
CA GLY A 579 33.25 27.43 -24.61
C GLY A 579 33.98 26.40 -25.48
N LEU A 580 33.68 26.43 -26.78
CA LEU A 580 34.17 25.48 -27.78
C LEU A 580 35.70 25.34 -27.83
N GLU A 581 36.42 26.47 -27.78
CA GLU A 581 37.89 26.49 -27.87
C GLU A 581 38.52 25.71 -26.71
N LYS A 582 38.01 25.92 -25.48
CA LYS A 582 38.48 25.20 -24.30
C LYS A 582 38.10 23.72 -24.35
N LEU A 583 36.86 23.41 -24.77
CA LEU A 583 36.39 22.03 -24.88
C LEU A 583 37.24 21.21 -25.87
N ARG A 584 37.70 21.80 -26.97
CA ARG A 584 38.53 21.12 -27.97
C ARG A 584 39.77 20.44 -27.37
N GLY A 585 40.35 20.99 -26.30
CA GLY A 585 41.50 20.42 -25.61
C GLY A 585 41.22 19.13 -24.83
N TYR A 586 39.95 18.82 -24.55
CA TYR A 586 39.54 17.62 -23.82
C TYR A 586 39.19 16.46 -24.76
N PHE A 587 38.58 16.75 -25.91
CA PHE A 587 38.10 15.73 -26.82
C PHE A 587 39.23 15.15 -27.68
N PRO A 588 39.21 13.83 -27.95
CA PRO A 588 40.13 13.19 -28.89
C PRO A 588 40.17 13.85 -30.26
N LYS A 589 41.35 13.90 -30.89
CA LYS A 589 41.52 14.46 -32.24
C LYS A 589 40.67 13.76 -33.30
N THR A 590 40.30 12.50 -33.06
CA THR A 590 39.42 11.67 -33.88
C THR A 590 37.96 12.15 -33.85
N CYS A 591 37.52 12.77 -32.75
CA CYS A 591 36.24 13.46 -32.65
C CYS A 591 36.40 14.85 -33.26
N THR A 592 36.36 14.98 -34.58
CA THR A 592 36.70 16.23 -35.29
C THR A 592 35.66 17.32 -35.12
N GLU A 593 34.38 16.95 -35.06
CA GLU A 593 33.24 17.86 -34.94
C GLU A 593 32.73 17.88 -33.49
N LEU A 594 32.63 19.08 -32.89
CA LEU A 594 32.06 19.27 -31.55
C LEU A 594 30.77 20.07 -31.66
N LEU A 595 29.68 19.34 -31.90
CA LEU A 595 28.33 19.90 -31.97
C LEU A 595 27.75 20.06 -30.55
N THR A 596 26.91 21.09 -30.38
CA THR A 596 25.94 21.10 -29.28
C THR A 596 24.86 20.05 -29.55
N THR A 597 24.13 19.63 -28.51
CA THR A 597 23.03 18.68 -28.68
C THR A 597 21.91 19.26 -29.55
N ALA A 598 21.61 20.55 -29.43
CA ALA A 598 20.62 21.21 -30.27
C ALA A 598 21.02 21.22 -31.75
N GLN A 599 22.28 21.52 -32.07
CA GLN A 599 22.79 21.48 -33.45
C GLN A 599 22.72 20.06 -34.02
N PHE A 600 23.16 19.07 -33.25
CA PHE A 600 23.10 17.67 -33.62
C PHE A 600 21.67 17.22 -33.94
N ILE A 601 20.73 17.46 -33.02
CA ILE A 601 19.32 17.03 -33.17
C ILE A 601 18.66 17.72 -34.37
N LYS A 602 18.93 19.02 -34.57
CA LYS A 602 18.42 19.76 -35.73
C LYS A 602 18.91 19.17 -37.05
N LEU A 603 20.20 18.84 -37.18
CA LEU A 603 20.74 18.19 -38.37
C LEU A 603 20.07 16.83 -38.61
N LYS A 604 20.01 15.99 -37.57
CA LYS A 604 19.60 14.60 -37.70
C LYS A 604 18.10 14.43 -37.94
N PHE A 605 17.27 15.27 -37.32
CA PHE A 605 15.84 15.04 -37.25
C PHE A 605 14.97 16.14 -37.88
N ALA A 606 15.45 17.39 -37.96
CA ALA A 606 14.66 18.51 -38.48
C ALA A 606 15.06 18.96 -39.89
N PHE A 607 16.36 18.95 -40.22
CA PHE A 607 16.89 19.55 -41.45
C PHE A 607 17.79 18.57 -42.23
N LYS A 608 17.20 17.47 -42.71
CA LYS A 608 17.93 16.37 -43.38
C LYS A 608 18.75 16.79 -44.60
N GLU A 609 18.27 17.73 -45.42
CA GLU A 609 19.03 18.21 -46.58
C GLU A 609 20.25 19.03 -46.13
N LEU A 610 20.09 19.86 -45.11
CA LEU A 610 21.19 20.62 -44.51
C LEU A 610 22.21 19.68 -43.84
N ALA A 611 21.76 18.54 -43.30
CA ALA A 611 22.65 17.51 -42.77
C ALA A 611 23.44 16.77 -43.85
N LYS A 612 22.83 16.43 -44.99
CA LYS A 612 23.56 15.88 -46.14
C LYS A 612 24.61 16.85 -46.66
N GLU A 613 24.29 18.15 -46.67
CA GLU A 613 25.25 19.21 -47.00
C GLU A 613 26.36 19.29 -45.95
N TYR A 614 26.01 19.33 -44.67
CA TYR A 614 26.96 19.39 -43.54
C TYR A 614 27.97 18.24 -43.59
N ALA A 615 27.52 17.01 -43.86
CA ALA A 615 28.37 15.83 -43.92
C ALA A 615 29.47 15.93 -44.98
N LYS A 616 29.23 16.66 -46.08
CA LYS A 616 30.17 16.82 -47.21
C LYS A 616 30.89 18.17 -47.23
N ALA A 617 30.47 19.11 -46.39
CA ALA A 617 30.95 20.47 -46.37
C ALA A 617 32.38 20.59 -45.78
N ASP A 618 33.12 21.59 -46.27
CA ASP A 618 34.38 22.02 -45.66
C ASP A 618 34.14 22.74 -44.32
N ALA A 619 35.22 23.01 -43.57
CA ALA A 619 35.13 23.65 -42.26
C ALA A 619 34.46 25.04 -42.29
N LYS A 620 34.63 25.79 -43.39
CA LYS A 620 34.05 27.13 -43.54
C LYS A 620 32.54 27.02 -43.71
N ARG A 621 32.07 26.13 -44.58
CA ARG A 621 30.65 25.93 -44.85
C ARG A 621 29.95 25.25 -43.66
N LYS A 622 30.58 24.28 -42.99
CA LYS A 622 30.06 23.72 -41.73
C LYS A 622 29.78 24.81 -40.70
N LYS A 623 30.71 25.73 -40.48
CA LYS A 623 30.52 26.87 -39.56
C LYS A 623 29.35 27.78 -39.97
N GLN A 624 29.09 27.96 -41.26
CA GLN A 624 27.93 28.71 -41.74
C GLN A 624 26.63 27.96 -41.45
N ILE A 625 26.58 26.66 -41.76
CA ILE A 625 25.43 25.79 -41.48
C ILE A 625 25.08 25.81 -39.98
N LEU A 626 26.08 25.71 -39.09
CA LEU A 626 25.82 25.77 -37.64
C LEU A 626 25.23 27.11 -37.20
N LYS A 627 25.68 28.24 -37.78
CA LYS A 627 25.05 29.55 -37.52
C LYS A 627 23.61 29.61 -38.03
N GLU A 628 23.32 29.03 -39.19
CA GLU A 628 21.96 28.94 -39.73
C GLU A 628 21.04 28.10 -38.82
N LEU A 629 21.59 27.06 -38.18
CA LEU A 629 20.88 26.23 -37.22
C LEU A 629 20.68 26.93 -35.87
N ASP A 630 21.67 27.66 -35.38
CA ASP A 630 21.59 28.42 -34.12
C ASP A 630 20.55 29.54 -34.20
N ALA A 631 20.34 30.12 -35.40
CA ALA A 631 19.30 31.12 -35.64
C ALA A 631 17.87 30.54 -35.56
N LYS A 632 17.70 29.21 -35.59
CA LYS A 632 16.41 28.53 -35.48
C LYS A 632 16.19 28.10 -34.02
N LYS A 633 15.17 28.62 -33.36
CA LYS A 633 14.92 28.27 -31.96
C LYS A 633 14.46 26.83 -31.83
N ALA A 634 14.86 26.14 -30.74
CA ALA A 634 14.40 24.78 -30.48
C ALA A 634 12.88 24.73 -30.25
N SER A 635 12.31 25.77 -29.61
CA SER A 635 10.87 25.92 -29.35
C SER A 635 10.01 25.95 -30.62
N ASP A 636 10.59 26.32 -31.75
CA ASP A 636 9.86 26.53 -33.00
C ASP A 636 9.85 25.26 -33.88
N ILE A 637 10.49 24.18 -33.40
CA ILE A 637 10.67 22.94 -34.16
C ILE A 637 9.91 21.82 -33.45
N ASP A 638 8.85 21.34 -34.09
CA ASP A 638 8.09 20.20 -33.59
C ASP A 638 8.84 18.89 -33.86
N LEU A 639 9.31 18.26 -32.79
CA LEU A 639 9.90 16.92 -32.79
C LEU A 639 9.06 15.92 -31.99
N SER A 640 7.75 16.17 -31.80
CA SER A 640 6.85 15.28 -31.05
C SER A 640 6.69 13.87 -31.66
N PHE A 641 7.21 13.66 -32.86
CA PHE A 641 7.33 12.34 -33.49
C PHE A 641 8.54 11.53 -32.96
N LEU A 642 9.56 12.18 -32.39
CA LEU A 642 10.69 11.48 -31.76
C LEU A 642 10.19 10.72 -30.53
N GLY A 643 10.29 9.40 -30.58
CA GLY A 643 9.75 8.48 -29.56
C GLY A 643 8.49 7.71 -29.99
N LYS A 644 7.97 7.93 -31.21
CA LYS A 644 7.00 7.05 -31.89
C LYS A 644 7.72 6.14 -32.89
N GLU A 645 7.15 4.97 -33.23
CA GLU A 645 7.81 3.96 -34.07
C GLU A 645 8.40 4.52 -35.39
N SER A 646 9.57 3.98 -35.77
CA SER A 646 10.21 4.02 -37.11
C SER A 646 11.01 5.26 -37.56
N VAL A 647 11.79 5.92 -36.68
CA VAL A 647 12.86 6.82 -37.15
C VAL A 647 14.09 5.99 -37.53
N LYS A 648 14.35 5.84 -38.83
CA LYS A 648 15.54 5.09 -39.30
C LYS A 648 16.85 5.80 -38.96
N PRO A 649 17.95 5.05 -38.74
CA PRO A 649 19.29 5.62 -38.66
C PRO A 649 19.59 6.53 -39.86
N PHE A 650 20.28 7.64 -39.61
CA PHE A 650 20.55 8.64 -40.63
C PHE A 650 21.90 9.31 -40.39
N LEU A 651 22.84 9.17 -41.32
CA LEU A 651 24.18 9.76 -41.24
C LEU A 651 24.91 9.44 -39.91
N VAL A 652 24.77 8.22 -39.38
CA VAL A 652 25.35 7.80 -38.09
C VAL A 652 26.88 7.67 -38.14
N ASP A 653 27.45 7.52 -39.34
CA ASP A 653 28.91 7.48 -39.53
C ASP A 653 29.50 8.89 -39.77
N GLU A 654 28.72 9.80 -40.33
CA GLU A 654 29.17 11.14 -40.75
C GLU A 654 28.89 12.23 -39.71
N ILE A 655 27.76 12.14 -38.98
CA ILE A 655 27.33 13.13 -38.00
C ILE A 655 27.03 12.42 -36.68
N GLU A 656 28.07 12.36 -35.83
CA GLU A 656 28.05 11.81 -34.48
C GLU A 656 29.32 12.25 -33.71
N TRP A 657 29.29 12.16 -32.38
CA TRP A 657 30.50 12.34 -31.57
C TRP A 657 31.32 11.06 -31.60
N ARG A 658 32.27 10.98 -32.55
CA ARG A 658 33.08 9.78 -32.77
C ARG A 658 34.22 9.65 -31.77
N ILE A 659 34.09 8.72 -30.82
CA ILE A 659 35.04 8.50 -29.73
C ILE A 659 35.26 6.99 -29.58
N SER A 660 36.50 6.56 -29.36
CA SER A 660 36.81 5.14 -29.16
C SER A 660 36.39 4.66 -27.76
N THR A 661 36.11 3.36 -27.60
CA THR A 661 35.75 2.81 -26.29
C THR A 661 36.92 2.85 -25.30
N LEU A 662 38.16 2.79 -25.79
CA LEU A 662 39.36 3.02 -24.98
C LEU A 662 39.38 4.43 -24.37
N GLU A 663 39.10 5.45 -25.19
CA GLU A 663 39.05 6.85 -24.74
C GLU A 663 37.90 7.10 -23.77
N LEU A 664 36.74 6.47 -24.00
CA LEU A 664 35.61 6.53 -23.06
C LEU A 664 35.93 5.88 -21.71
N CYS A 665 36.60 4.73 -21.70
CA CYS A 665 37.10 4.08 -20.48
C CYS A 665 38.06 5.01 -19.70
N ARG A 666 39.00 5.66 -20.39
CA ARG A 666 39.97 6.56 -19.74
C ARG A 666 39.31 7.81 -19.16
N VAL A 667 38.40 8.46 -19.90
CA VAL A 667 37.73 9.66 -19.37
C VAL A 667 36.83 9.33 -18.18
N ILE A 668 36.07 8.22 -18.20
CA ILE A 668 35.23 7.86 -17.06
C ILE A 668 36.06 7.43 -15.85
N TYR A 669 37.23 6.80 -16.05
CA TYR A 669 38.16 6.51 -14.97
C TYR A 669 38.70 7.78 -14.31
N SER A 670 39.01 8.81 -15.12
CA SER A 670 39.46 10.11 -14.59
C SER A 670 38.40 10.80 -13.71
N LEU A 671 37.13 10.44 -13.90
CA LEU A 671 35.96 10.96 -13.19
C LEU A 671 35.48 10.07 -12.04
N ARG A 672 36.19 8.98 -11.70
CA ARG A 672 35.73 7.94 -10.74
C ARG A 672 35.29 8.47 -9.36
N ASP A 673 35.85 9.60 -8.94
CA ASP A 673 35.55 10.24 -7.66
C ASP A 673 34.35 11.19 -7.73
N ASN A 674 33.89 11.54 -8.94
CA ASN A 674 32.72 12.38 -9.15
C ASN A 674 31.45 11.65 -8.73
N LYS A 675 30.74 12.22 -7.75
CA LYS A 675 29.52 11.63 -7.19
C LYS A 675 28.32 11.68 -8.15
N LEU A 676 28.32 12.59 -9.13
CA LEU A 676 27.22 12.75 -10.09
C LEU A 676 27.10 11.53 -11.01
N LEU A 677 28.21 10.85 -11.32
CA LEU A 677 28.19 9.58 -12.07
C LEU A 677 27.43 8.47 -11.32
N ARG A 678 27.32 8.56 -9.99
CA ARG A 678 26.74 7.51 -9.12
C ARG A 678 25.23 7.65 -8.95
N ILE A 679 24.63 8.72 -9.49
CA ILE A 679 23.18 8.98 -9.41
C ILE A 679 22.43 7.91 -10.21
N ASN A 680 22.90 7.62 -11.43
CA ASN A 680 22.35 6.57 -12.29
C ASN A 680 23.44 5.53 -12.57
N PRO A 681 23.33 4.29 -12.07
CA PRO A 681 24.33 3.23 -12.26
C PRO A 681 24.20 2.48 -13.60
N GLY A 682 23.27 2.88 -14.48
CA GLY A 682 22.84 2.06 -15.61
C GLY A 682 21.81 1.01 -15.17
N THR A 683 20.80 1.47 -14.42
CA THR A 683 19.75 0.62 -13.84
C THR A 683 19.12 -0.27 -14.92
N GLY A 684 19.03 -1.57 -14.64
CA GLY A 684 18.56 -2.57 -15.61
C GLY A 684 19.67 -3.26 -16.39
N ILE A 685 20.94 -2.84 -16.24
CA ILE A 685 22.12 -3.54 -16.77
C ILE A 685 23.07 -3.93 -15.63
N ALA A 686 23.34 -3.00 -14.72
CA ALA A 686 24.17 -3.25 -13.54
C ALA A 686 23.38 -3.04 -12.25
N ASN A 687 23.60 -3.90 -11.25
CA ASN A 687 22.96 -3.77 -9.94
C ASN A 687 23.88 -2.98 -8.99
N LYS A 688 23.41 -1.82 -8.51
CA LYS A 688 24.16 -0.96 -7.58
C LYS A 688 24.58 -1.68 -6.29
N ALA A 689 23.79 -2.64 -5.80
CA ALA A 689 24.10 -3.37 -4.57
C ALA A 689 25.35 -4.27 -4.69
N ASP A 690 25.76 -4.61 -5.91
CA ASP A 690 26.92 -5.48 -6.15
C ASP A 690 28.27 -4.71 -6.09
N TRP A 691 28.25 -3.38 -5.94
CA TRP A 691 29.43 -2.53 -6.10
C TRP A 691 29.57 -1.49 -4.98
N HIS A 692 30.80 -1.30 -4.48
CA HIS A 692 31.13 -0.19 -3.60
C HIS A 692 31.05 1.16 -4.34
N ILE A 693 31.58 1.22 -5.55
CA ILE A 693 31.43 2.35 -6.47
C ILE A 693 30.94 1.82 -7.81
N ILE A 694 29.88 2.43 -8.33
CA ILE A 694 29.48 2.28 -9.72
C ILE A 694 29.05 3.65 -10.25
N GLY A 695 29.65 4.06 -11.36
CA GLY A 695 29.31 5.26 -12.10
C GLY A 695 29.04 4.91 -13.56
N PHE A 696 28.10 5.62 -14.19
CA PHE A 696 27.66 5.28 -15.54
C PHE A 696 27.31 6.51 -16.37
N LYS A 697 27.56 6.40 -17.68
CA LYS A 697 26.93 7.25 -18.70
C LYS A 697 26.65 6.43 -19.95
N GLY A 698 25.40 6.45 -20.40
CA GLY A 698 24.98 5.91 -21.69
C GLY A 698 24.88 6.97 -22.78
N GLY A 699 24.76 6.52 -24.02
CA GLY A 699 24.46 7.34 -25.18
C GLY A 699 23.63 6.57 -26.19
N SER A 700 22.71 7.26 -26.86
CA SER A 700 21.83 6.64 -27.85
C SER A 700 21.39 7.64 -28.90
N GLU A 701 21.26 7.15 -30.13
CA GLU A 701 20.47 7.71 -31.22
C GLU A 701 19.95 6.55 -32.09
N PRO A 702 19.03 6.77 -33.05
CA PRO A 702 18.68 5.71 -34.00
C PRO A 702 19.91 5.14 -34.70
N GLY A 703 20.13 3.83 -34.54
CA GLY A 703 21.31 3.11 -35.03
C GLY A 703 22.57 3.19 -34.15
N VAL A 704 22.56 3.86 -32.99
CA VAL A 704 23.74 3.96 -32.11
C VAL A 704 23.37 3.68 -30.66
N LEU A 705 24.14 2.82 -30.01
CA LEU A 705 24.10 2.62 -28.57
C LEU A 705 25.51 2.63 -27.97
N ASN A 706 25.66 3.34 -26.86
CA ASN A 706 26.85 3.30 -26.02
C ASN A 706 26.48 3.12 -24.56
N PHE A 707 27.26 2.29 -23.87
CA PHE A 707 27.24 2.17 -22.43
C PHE A 707 28.65 2.24 -21.84
N THR A 708 28.88 3.15 -20.91
CA THR A 708 30.21 3.37 -20.30
C THR A 708 30.11 3.39 -18.77
N TRP A 709 30.91 2.57 -18.09
CA TRP A 709 30.95 2.40 -16.64
C TRP A 709 32.34 2.59 -16.05
N VAL A 710 32.36 3.04 -14.79
CA VAL A 710 33.46 2.88 -13.84
C VAL A 710 32.94 2.13 -12.61
N MET A 711 33.68 1.12 -12.16
CA MET A 711 33.21 0.14 -11.18
C MET A 711 34.33 -0.21 -10.17
N GLN A 712 33.96 -0.34 -8.90
CA GLN A 712 34.85 -0.79 -7.83
C GLN A 712 34.08 -1.71 -6.88
N LYS A 713 34.55 -2.95 -6.70
CA LYS A 713 33.82 -3.99 -5.95
C LYS A 713 33.80 -3.71 -4.45
N THR A 714 34.96 -3.45 -3.86
CA THR A 714 35.16 -3.05 -2.46
C THR A 714 36.08 -1.84 -2.41
N ALA A 715 36.20 -1.18 -1.26
CA ALA A 715 37.07 0.00 -1.10
C ALA A 715 38.55 -0.28 -1.46
N ASP A 716 38.99 -1.53 -1.27
CA ASP A 716 40.37 -1.99 -1.50
C ASP A 716 40.55 -2.70 -2.85
N ALA A 717 39.46 -3.00 -3.57
CA ALA A 717 39.53 -3.61 -4.89
C ALA A 717 40.05 -2.61 -5.94
N PRO A 718 40.69 -3.11 -7.01
CA PRO A 718 41.02 -2.29 -8.18
C PRO A 718 39.75 -1.74 -8.85
N PHE A 719 39.92 -0.65 -9.60
CA PHE A 719 38.84 -0.12 -10.44
C PHE A 719 38.79 -0.87 -11.77
N TYR A 720 37.59 -1.00 -12.31
CA TYR A 720 37.35 -1.48 -13.65
C TYR A 720 36.58 -0.42 -14.43
N THR A 721 36.90 -0.27 -15.71
CA THR A 721 36.08 0.53 -16.64
C THR A 721 35.66 -0.31 -17.81
N LEU A 722 34.39 -0.22 -18.18
CA LEU A 722 33.81 -0.91 -19.32
C LEU A 722 33.14 0.11 -20.24
N SER A 723 33.47 0.11 -21.51
CA SER A 723 32.75 0.86 -22.54
C SER A 723 32.38 -0.09 -23.67
N CYS A 724 31.09 -0.13 -24.02
CA CYS A 724 30.54 -0.87 -25.15
C CYS A 724 29.87 0.11 -26.11
N THR A 725 30.17 0.04 -27.40
CA THR A 725 29.53 0.84 -28.46
C THR A 725 29.10 -0.06 -29.60
N ALA A 726 27.87 0.11 -30.08
CA ALA A 726 27.35 -0.52 -31.28
C ALA A 726 26.76 0.55 -32.20
N VAL A 727 27.08 0.46 -33.49
CA VAL A 727 26.59 1.38 -34.54
C VAL A 727 26.10 0.57 -35.73
N ASN A 728 24.84 0.72 -36.09
CA ASN A 728 24.21 0.12 -37.26
C ASN A 728 23.59 1.23 -38.14
N PRO A 729 24.16 1.51 -39.32
CA PRO A 729 23.62 2.52 -40.24
C PRO A 729 22.30 2.15 -40.92
N GLU A 730 21.91 0.87 -40.92
CA GLU A 730 20.73 0.40 -41.66
C GLU A 730 19.49 0.32 -40.76
N GLU A 731 19.67 -0.14 -39.53
CA GLU A 731 18.59 -0.39 -38.57
C GLU A 731 19.00 -0.01 -37.15
N ASP A 732 18.03 0.15 -36.25
CA ASP A 732 18.32 0.37 -34.84
C ASP A 732 19.06 -0.83 -34.22
N VAL A 733 20.00 -0.55 -33.33
CA VAL A 733 20.66 -1.60 -32.54
C VAL A 733 19.66 -2.16 -31.54
N ASP A 734 19.52 -3.48 -31.48
CA ASP A 734 18.66 -4.15 -30.51
C ASP A 734 19.15 -3.88 -29.08
N LEU A 735 18.46 -2.95 -28.39
CA LEU A 735 18.81 -2.46 -27.07
C LEU A 735 18.91 -3.60 -26.05
N LYS A 736 18.02 -4.58 -26.14
CA LYS A 736 17.88 -5.68 -25.20
C LYS A 736 19.07 -6.64 -25.28
N THR A 737 19.37 -7.12 -26.49
CA THR A 737 20.52 -7.99 -26.77
C THR A 737 21.82 -7.30 -26.40
N PHE A 738 21.97 -6.02 -26.77
CA PHE A 738 23.17 -5.26 -26.45
C PHE A 738 23.35 -5.06 -24.92
N SER A 739 22.26 -4.79 -24.19
CA SER A 739 22.27 -4.67 -22.73
C SER A 739 22.67 -5.97 -22.03
N VAL A 740 22.17 -7.13 -22.50
CA VAL A 740 22.57 -8.45 -21.98
C VAL A 740 24.06 -8.67 -22.17
N LEU A 741 24.59 -8.44 -23.37
CA LEU A 741 26.01 -8.64 -23.66
C LEU A 741 26.91 -7.73 -22.81
N ALA A 742 26.51 -6.47 -22.60
CA ALA A 742 27.20 -5.58 -21.68
C ALA A 742 27.17 -6.11 -20.23
N SER A 743 26.02 -6.60 -19.75
CA SER A 743 25.92 -7.17 -18.40
C SER A 743 26.75 -8.43 -18.22
N ARG A 744 26.87 -9.29 -19.24
CA ARG A 744 27.73 -10.48 -19.20
C ARG A 744 29.19 -10.09 -18.92
N LEU A 745 29.69 -9.05 -19.59
CA LEU A 745 31.04 -8.51 -19.34
C LEU A 745 31.19 -7.97 -17.90
N ILE A 746 30.18 -7.24 -17.40
CA ILE A 746 30.17 -6.75 -16.01
C ILE A 746 30.24 -7.93 -15.03
N ASN A 747 29.45 -8.99 -15.26
CA ASN A 747 29.44 -10.17 -14.38
C ASN A 747 30.79 -10.91 -14.37
N LEU A 748 31.46 -11.02 -15.52
CA LEU A 748 32.80 -11.63 -15.62
C LEU A 748 33.87 -10.85 -14.83
N THR A 749 33.74 -9.53 -14.73
CA THR A 749 34.64 -8.70 -13.90
C THR A 749 34.46 -8.93 -12.40
N ARG A 750 33.27 -9.39 -11.98
CA ARG A 750 32.97 -9.68 -10.56
C ARG A 750 33.63 -10.95 -10.06
N LEU A 751 33.79 -11.94 -10.95
CA LEU A 751 34.31 -13.27 -10.65
C LEU A 751 35.84 -13.36 -10.69
N SER A 752 36.49 -12.40 -11.32
CA SER A 752 37.95 -12.31 -11.40
C SER A 752 38.50 -11.66 -10.13
N ASN A 753 38.82 -12.48 -9.12
CA ASN A 753 39.60 -12.06 -7.95
C ASN A 753 41.04 -11.69 -8.36
#